data_AF-A0AA36IIT5-F1
#
_entry.id   AF-A0AA36IIT5-F1
#
_cell.length_a   1.000
_cell.length_b   1.000
_cell.length_c   1.000
_cell.angle_alpha   90.00
_cell.angle_beta   90.00
_cell.angle_gamma   90.00
#
_symmetry.space_group_name_H-M   'P 1'
#
loop_
_entity.id
_entity.type
_entity.pdbx_description
1 polymer ?
#
loop_
_entity_poly.entity_id
_entity_poly.type
_entity_poly.pdbx_seq_one_letter_code
_entity_poly.pdbx_strand_id
1 'polypeptide(L)'
;MGTSLAERPRSPRAPLGSSLEAYAETFQGAEPYLLDLYAAICHDAGDMPSVEGARQFWEHVRAQNPSPLPPPVTRPPSAGRGGSRPTSATWRASEKPWAAEDRLCFRNLRMGAAAASCLAMQLKGKNLTTLDLGENQLGDNAAAALASLIHALPKLQSFTLAGNMIGPAGIKELATSELEVNETLEHLALGEPSPAYSTVVSLARPRPNYVTTEGLHSLLTGLARNAHRRLSALNLCRTALKADAGQVLADFLESDSVLTDLDVSCNALTSEGISTLLPACIKLQKLDISDTSCRGELIHAKLCDLLQKASGLSSLGVAFNSMEPRPLRRIARQIAAAPALQALNMACTAMETDGVVALADGLLNSQVSNLRELDLSENGICELEAAAYLARIVTGTELQTLRLNRNPLGDEGACELADALQDERCLGGPALRVLELGSCRVGKMGATALAFALRENERLLSLRLSDNFLDDTLDITLIEALQTIQQLQLESNRLSHRSLARVAEVCARNRRRVRDKEPRALRQEIRRLKHEEVTLKEHKLQAAKDSAEVFVRLSAQNIAAEELRQLRLGIMKSARQTEQKVAAVEATLLERRKYLESVKEALTVTAKQNELAIAAKREALGDKENQLSDLQGRLRDLEAQLARRRAQHPKQVAEIREEISAALPKTEELKAKEEDLRRELKALQEKSLIGFKP
;
A
#
# COMPACT_ATOMS: atom_id res chain seq x y z
N MET A 1 7.61 17.32 -81.90
CA MET A 1 7.66 15.87 -82.14
C MET A 1 8.46 15.28 -80.99
N GLY A 2 8.07 14.32 -80.16
CA GLY A 2 6.87 13.52 -79.95
C GLY A 2 7.11 12.83 -78.58
N THR A 3 6.04 12.51 -77.87
CA THR A 3 5.99 11.93 -76.51
C THR A 3 6.62 10.55 -76.38
N SER A 4 7.27 10.25 -75.24
CA SER A 4 7.31 8.90 -74.64
C SER A 4 7.50 8.97 -73.12
N LEU A 5 6.55 8.34 -72.41
CA LEU A 5 6.54 8.07 -70.98
C LEU A 5 7.41 6.84 -70.63
N ALA A 6 7.75 6.77 -69.33
CA ALA A 6 8.13 5.59 -68.53
C ALA A 6 9.59 5.10 -68.59
N GLU A 7 10.27 5.13 -67.43
CA GLU A 7 10.70 3.90 -66.73
C GLU A 7 11.05 4.21 -65.25
N ARG A 8 10.35 3.53 -64.33
CA ARG A 8 10.67 3.44 -62.89
C ARG A 8 11.82 2.44 -62.70
N PRO A 9 12.70 2.60 -61.70
CA PRO A 9 13.73 1.60 -61.41
C PRO A 9 13.06 0.29 -60.92
N ARG A 10 13.37 -0.82 -61.60
CA ARG A 10 12.88 -2.15 -61.27
C ARG A 10 13.54 -2.67 -59.99
N SER A 11 12.71 -3.17 -59.07
CA SER A 11 13.10 -4.02 -57.93
C SER A 11 13.86 -5.27 -58.40
N PRO A 12 14.93 -5.73 -57.72
CA PRO A 12 15.55 -7.01 -58.04
C PRO A 12 14.67 -8.15 -57.49
N ARG A 13 13.86 -8.76 -58.35
CA ARG A 13 13.27 -10.08 -58.08
C ARG A 13 14.28 -11.15 -58.50
N ALA A 14 14.94 -11.77 -57.52
CA ALA A 14 15.62 -13.06 -57.69
C ALA A 14 14.62 -14.21 -57.38
N PRO A 15 14.79 -15.42 -57.94
CA PRO A 15 13.76 -16.46 -57.94
C PRO A 15 13.71 -17.18 -56.57
N LEU A 16 12.71 -16.84 -55.74
CA LEU A 16 12.50 -17.36 -54.38
C LEU A 16 11.26 -18.29 -54.30
N GLY A 17 11.11 -19.20 -55.26
CA GLY A 17 9.86 -19.97 -55.43
C GLY A 17 9.75 -21.27 -54.65
N SER A 18 10.85 -21.93 -54.28
CA SER A 18 10.82 -23.30 -53.71
C SER A 18 11.46 -23.46 -52.34
N SER A 19 12.18 -22.44 -51.83
CA SER A 19 12.82 -22.49 -50.51
C SER A 19 11.93 -21.97 -49.39
N LEU A 20 11.11 -20.93 -49.64
CA LEU A 20 10.26 -20.28 -48.62
C LEU A 20 9.18 -21.22 -48.03
N GLU A 21 8.63 -22.14 -48.82
CA GLU A 21 7.67 -23.14 -48.33
C GLU A 21 8.33 -24.14 -47.35
N ALA A 22 9.59 -24.53 -47.60
CA ALA A 22 10.35 -25.36 -46.67
C ALA A 22 10.74 -24.60 -45.38
N TYR A 23 10.96 -23.27 -45.45
CA TYR A 23 11.13 -22.44 -44.26
C TYR A 23 9.83 -22.35 -43.45
N ALA A 24 8.69 -22.09 -44.07
CA ALA A 24 7.41 -21.95 -43.38
C ALA A 24 6.97 -23.24 -42.64
N GLU A 25 7.25 -24.42 -43.21
CA GLU A 25 6.93 -25.72 -42.57
C GLU A 25 7.79 -26.00 -41.32
N THR A 26 9.01 -25.46 -41.25
CA THR A 26 9.95 -25.70 -40.14
C THR A 26 9.67 -24.80 -38.92
N PHE A 27 8.94 -23.68 -39.10
CA PHE A 27 8.75 -22.62 -38.10
C PHE A 27 7.27 -22.35 -37.78
N GLN A 28 6.47 -23.40 -37.51
CA GLN A 28 5.11 -23.23 -36.98
C GLN A 28 5.13 -22.36 -35.71
N GLY A 29 4.47 -21.19 -35.78
CA GLY A 29 4.36 -20.22 -34.68
C GLY A 29 5.36 -19.04 -34.68
N ALA A 30 6.21 -18.88 -35.69
CA ALA A 30 7.07 -17.68 -35.83
C ALA A 30 6.34 -16.53 -36.53
N GLU A 31 6.58 -15.29 -36.07
CA GLU A 31 6.06 -14.09 -36.73
C GLU A 31 6.62 -13.95 -38.16
N PRO A 32 5.78 -13.64 -39.18
CA PRO A 32 6.20 -13.62 -40.58
C PRO A 32 7.38 -12.68 -40.87
N TYR A 33 7.46 -11.55 -40.17
CA TYR A 33 8.51 -10.55 -40.38
C TYR A 33 9.91 -11.02 -39.94
N LEU A 34 10.02 -12.07 -39.12
CA LEU A 34 11.31 -12.60 -38.67
C LEU A 34 12.08 -13.29 -39.80
N LEU A 35 11.38 -13.86 -40.80
CA LEU A 35 12.00 -14.42 -41.99
C LEU A 35 12.57 -13.32 -42.89
N ASP A 36 11.82 -12.23 -43.08
CA ASP A 36 12.29 -11.05 -43.82
C ASP A 36 13.49 -10.40 -43.11
N LEU A 37 13.45 -10.33 -41.78
CA LEU A 37 14.55 -9.83 -40.97
C LEU A 37 15.81 -10.71 -41.10
N TYR A 38 15.65 -12.04 -41.04
CA TYR A 38 16.77 -12.97 -41.25
C TYR A 38 17.37 -12.83 -42.65
N ALA A 39 16.53 -12.70 -43.68
CA ALA A 39 17.00 -12.47 -45.05
C ALA A 39 17.77 -11.14 -45.17
N ALA A 40 17.30 -10.08 -44.51
CA ALA A 40 17.99 -8.79 -44.47
C ALA A 40 19.34 -8.87 -43.72
N ILE A 41 19.41 -9.63 -42.63
CA ILE A 41 20.67 -9.90 -41.90
C ILE A 41 21.67 -10.66 -42.78
N CYS A 42 21.21 -11.68 -43.51
CA CYS A 42 22.05 -12.41 -44.45
C CYS A 42 22.60 -11.47 -45.54
N HIS A 43 21.75 -10.57 -46.07
CA HIS A 43 22.17 -9.55 -47.02
C HIS A 43 23.22 -8.60 -46.44
N ASP A 44 23.02 -8.10 -45.22
CA ASP A 44 24.00 -7.24 -44.52
C ASP A 44 25.34 -7.96 -44.30
N ALA A 45 25.32 -9.28 -44.07
CA ALA A 45 26.52 -10.10 -43.90
C ALA A 45 27.18 -10.54 -45.22
N GLY A 46 26.50 -10.39 -46.37
CA GLY A 46 26.93 -10.95 -47.64
C GLY A 46 26.78 -12.49 -47.74
N ASP A 47 25.96 -13.07 -46.86
CA ASP A 47 25.72 -14.51 -46.76
C ASP A 47 24.43 -14.92 -47.49
N MET A 48 24.36 -16.19 -47.94
CA MET A 48 23.11 -16.76 -48.47
C MET A 48 22.25 -17.35 -47.32
N PRO A 49 20.92 -17.10 -47.31
CA PRO A 49 20.04 -17.68 -46.30
C PRO A 49 20.09 -19.21 -46.29
N SER A 50 20.20 -19.82 -45.11
CA SER A 50 20.19 -21.29 -44.93
C SER A 50 19.16 -21.71 -43.88
N VAL A 51 18.66 -22.95 -43.96
CA VAL A 51 17.63 -23.45 -43.03
C VAL A 51 18.18 -23.56 -41.62
N GLU A 52 19.41 -24.05 -41.48
CA GLU A 52 20.11 -24.15 -40.20
C GLU A 52 20.41 -22.76 -39.61
N GLY A 53 20.81 -21.79 -40.45
CA GLY A 53 21.04 -20.41 -40.00
C GLY A 53 19.75 -19.72 -39.55
N ALA A 54 18.63 -19.92 -40.25
CA ALA A 54 17.32 -19.40 -39.81
C ALA A 54 16.88 -20.03 -38.48
N ARG A 55 17.21 -21.31 -38.26
CA ARG A 55 16.90 -22.01 -37.01
C ARG A 55 17.69 -21.42 -35.84
N GLN A 56 18.99 -21.25 -36.00
CA GLN A 56 19.86 -20.63 -34.99
C GLN A 56 19.44 -19.19 -34.69
N PHE A 57 19.14 -18.41 -35.72
CA PHE A 57 18.59 -17.05 -35.58
C PHE A 57 17.31 -17.06 -34.73
N TRP A 58 16.37 -17.94 -35.06
CA TRP A 58 15.11 -18.02 -34.35
C TRP A 58 15.25 -18.48 -32.89
N GLU A 59 16.10 -19.48 -32.63
CA GLU A 59 16.41 -19.93 -31.26
C GLU A 59 17.03 -18.80 -30.43
N HIS A 60 17.92 -17.99 -31.03
CA HIS A 60 18.55 -16.84 -30.38
C HIS A 60 17.56 -15.70 -30.10
N VAL A 61 16.72 -15.33 -31.07
CA VAL A 61 15.66 -14.32 -30.87
C VAL A 61 14.67 -14.76 -29.81
N ARG A 62 14.27 -16.04 -29.81
CA ARG A 62 13.38 -16.61 -28.79
C ARG A 62 14.00 -16.57 -27.40
N ALA A 63 15.29 -16.83 -27.27
CA ALA A 63 15.99 -16.78 -25.99
C ALA A 63 15.98 -15.37 -25.39
N GLN A 64 16.02 -14.32 -26.22
CA GLN A 64 15.95 -12.93 -25.80
C GLN A 64 14.52 -12.44 -25.53
N ASN A 65 13.52 -13.11 -26.10
CA ASN A 65 12.11 -12.70 -26.03
C ASN A 65 11.20 -13.85 -25.55
N PRO A 66 11.38 -14.34 -24.30
CA PRO A 66 10.59 -15.46 -23.79
C PRO A 66 9.11 -15.07 -23.55
N SER A 67 8.18 -15.91 -24.00
CA SER A 67 6.74 -15.75 -23.71
C SER A 67 6.42 -16.03 -22.22
N PRO A 68 5.38 -15.41 -21.64
CA PRO A 68 4.97 -15.71 -20.27
C PRO A 68 4.09 -16.99 -20.24
N LEU A 69 4.60 -18.13 -19.74
CA LEU A 69 3.92 -19.23 -18.96
C LEU A 69 4.60 -20.63 -19.08
N PRO A 70 4.26 -21.61 -18.21
CA PRO A 70 5.03 -22.18 -17.10
C PRO A 70 6.03 -23.31 -17.52
N PRO A 71 6.89 -23.80 -16.60
CA PRO A 71 7.92 -24.79 -16.95
C PRO A 71 7.31 -26.16 -17.34
N PRO A 72 8.04 -26.99 -18.12
CA PRO A 72 7.53 -28.26 -18.60
C PRO A 72 7.36 -29.25 -17.44
N VAL A 73 6.19 -29.89 -17.38
CA VAL A 73 5.94 -31.07 -16.56
C VAL A 73 6.76 -32.22 -17.14
N THR A 74 7.87 -32.56 -16.51
CA THR A 74 8.58 -33.81 -16.79
C THR A 74 7.76 -34.98 -16.26
N ARG A 75 7.18 -35.80 -17.16
CA ARG A 75 6.74 -37.15 -16.79
C ARG A 75 7.95 -38.10 -16.82
N PRO A 76 8.05 -39.06 -15.88
CA PRO A 76 9.19 -39.96 -15.78
C PRO A 76 9.19 -41.01 -16.90
N PRO A 77 10.33 -41.66 -17.17
CA PRO A 77 10.39 -42.71 -18.18
C PRO A 77 9.68 -43.96 -17.62
N SER A 78 8.72 -44.50 -18.37
CA SER A 78 8.21 -45.84 -18.12
C SER A 78 8.55 -46.74 -19.31
N ALA A 79 9.12 -47.89 -18.96
CA ALA A 79 9.54 -48.95 -19.85
C ALA A 79 8.34 -49.67 -20.50
N GLY A 80 8.55 -50.25 -21.68
CA GLY A 80 7.72 -51.37 -22.15
C GLY A 80 7.31 -51.34 -23.62
N ARG A 81 8.05 -52.11 -24.42
CA ARG A 81 7.67 -52.87 -25.63
C ARG A 81 6.32 -52.56 -26.33
N GLY A 82 6.42 -52.34 -27.64
CA GLY A 82 5.62 -53.07 -28.64
C GLY A 82 4.49 -52.32 -29.34
N GLY A 83 4.63 -52.19 -30.66
CA GLY A 83 3.50 -52.35 -31.59
C GLY A 83 2.65 -51.13 -31.96
N SER A 84 2.57 -50.91 -33.28
CA SER A 84 1.54 -50.19 -34.05
C SER A 84 1.42 -48.66 -33.92
N ARG A 85 1.62 -48.01 -35.07
CA ARG A 85 1.11 -46.67 -35.38
C ARG A 85 -0.40 -46.59 -35.12
N PRO A 86 -0.88 -45.45 -34.60
CA PRO A 86 -2.12 -44.87 -35.08
C PRO A 86 -1.82 -43.54 -35.78
N THR A 87 -2.26 -43.46 -37.03
CA THR A 87 -2.53 -42.26 -37.80
C THR A 87 -3.68 -41.45 -37.18
N SER A 88 -3.64 -40.13 -37.39
CA SER A 88 -4.65 -39.11 -37.12
C SER A 88 -5.06 -38.89 -35.64
N ALA A 89 -4.39 -37.93 -35.00
CA ALA A 89 -5.02 -37.06 -34.02
C ALA A 89 -4.63 -35.62 -34.38
N THR A 90 -5.56 -34.90 -34.97
CA THR A 90 -5.48 -33.46 -35.22
C THR A 90 -5.30 -32.73 -33.89
N TRP A 91 -4.07 -32.39 -33.53
CA TRP A 91 -3.81 -31.39 -32.52
C TRP A 91 -4.19 -30.04 -33.14
N ARG A 92 -5.40 -29.54 -32.85
CA ARG A 92 -5.69 -28.12 -33.08
C ARG A 92 -4.76 -27.34 -32.15
N ALA A 93 -3.68 -26.85 -32.73
CA ALA A 93 -2.82 -25.86 -32.13
C ALA A 93 -3.72 -24.68 -31.71
N SER A 94 -3.98 -24.53 -30.41
CA SER A 94 -4.42 -23.26 -29.87
C SER A 94 -3.20 -22.35 -29.82
N GLU A 95 -2.70 -21.98 -31.00
CA GLU A 95 -1.65 -20.99 -31.18
C GLU A 95 -2.26 -19.62 -30.93
N LYS A 96 -2.12 -19.14 -29.69
CA LYS A 96 -2.12 -17.70 -29.49
C LYS A 96 -0.79 -17.17 -30.07
N PRO A 97 -0.81 -16.15 -30.94
CA PRO A 97 0.40 -15.42 -31.30
C PRO A 97 1.05 -14.89 -30.02
N TRP A 98 2.36 -14.65 -30.09
CA TRP A 98 3.11 -13.82 -29.15
C TRP A 98 2.20 -12.77 -28.48
N ALA A 99 1.88 -12.94 -27.21
CA ALA A 99 1.08 -12.00 -26.45
C ALA A 99 1.99 -11.27 -25.45
N ALA A 100 3.04 -10.65 -25.96
CA ALA A 100 4.00 -9.84 -25.19
C ALA A 100 4.44 -8.60 -26.00
N GLU A 101 3.49 -7.93 -26.65
CA GLU A 101 3.73 -6.87 -27.66
C GLU A 101 4.41 -5.57 -27.18
N ASP A 102 4.81 -5.45 -25.92
CA ASP A 102 5.35 -4.20 -25.39
C ASP A 102 6.87 -4.09 -25.51
N ARG A 103 7.62 -5.20 -25.60
CA ARG A 103 9.09 -5.19 -25.58
C ARG A 103 9.69 -6.16 -26.61
N LEU A 104 10.67 -5.70 -27.39
CA LEU A 104 11.44 -6.55 -28.30
C LEU A 104 12.94 -6.34 -28.11
N CYS A 105 13.69 -7.44 -28.14
CA CYS A 105 15.14 -7.48 -28.00
C CYS A 105 15.76 -8.25 -29.19
N PHE A 106 16.67 -7.59 -29.89
CA PHE A 106 17.36 -8.08 -31.09
C PHE A 106 18.87 -7.90 -30.94
N ARG A 107 19.44 -8.27 -29.78
CA ARG A 107 20.86 -8.08 -29.50
C ARG A 107 21.75 -9.09 -30.21
N ASN A 108 22.91 -8.64 -30.64
CA ASN A 108 23.97 -9.51 -31.18
C ASN A 108 23.47 -10.45 -32.30
N LEU A 109 22.73 -9.87 -33.24
CA LEU A 109 22.19 -10.53 -34.44
C LEU A 109 22.95 -10.16 -35.70
N ARG A 110 24.02 -9.36 -35.57
CA ARG A 110 24.83 -8.84 -36.68
C ARG A 110 24.03 -7.99 -37.67
N MET A 111 22.96 -7.34 -37.21
CA MET A 111 22.12 -6.50 -38.07
C MET A 111 22.89 -5.28 -38.61
N GLY A 112 22.71 -4.97 -39.89
CA GLY A 112 23.20 -3.75 -40.54
C GLY A 112 22.05 -2.84 -40.99
N ALA A 113 22.33 -2.00 -41.97
CA ALA A 113 21.37 -1.01 -42.47
C ALA A 113 20.16 -1.63 -43.20
N ALA A 114 20.32 -2.77 -43.89
CA ALA A 114 19.20 -3.44 -44.54
C ALA A 114 18.24 -4.04 -43.50
N ALA A 115 18.77 -4.66 -42.44
CA ALA A 115 17.97 -5.17 -41.33
C ALA A 115 17.25 -4.04 -40.57
N ALA A 116 17.92 -2.90 -40.32
CA ALA A 116 17.29 -1.73 -39.72
C ALA A 116 16.11 -1.20 -40.55
N SER A 117 16.30 -1.13 -41.87
CA SER A 117 15.27 -0.71 -42.82
C SER A 117 14.10 -1.70 -42.87
N CYS A 118 14.40 -3.01 -42.82
CA CYS A 118 13.39 -4.06 -42.71
C CYS A 118 12.55 -3.87 -41.45
N LEU A 119 13.17 -3.65 -40.28
CA LEU A 119 12.45 -3.40 -39.03
C LEU A 119 11.60 -2.13 -39.09
N ALA A 120 12.12 -1.03 -39.64
CA ALA A 120 11.37 0.22 -39.79
C ALA A 120 10.08 0.02 -40.59
N MET A 121 10.11 -0.82 -41.63
CA MET A 121 8.93 -1.17 -42.41
C MET A 121 7.99 -2.12 -41.68
N GLN A 122 8.53 -3.19 -41.07
CA GLN A 122 7.73 -4.29 -40.53
C GLN A 122 7.15 -4.01 -39.14
N LEU A 123 7.77 -3.13 -38.35
CA LEU A 123 7.30 -2.76 -37.01
C LEU A 123 6.41 -1.51 -37.01
N LYS A 124 6.13 -0.95 -38.19
CA LYS A 124 5.34 0.28 -38.31
C LYS A 124 3.93 0.12 -37.71
N GLY A 125 3.58 1.03 -36.81
CA GLY A 125 2.29 1.06 -36.14
C GLY A 125 2.14 0.05 -35.00
N LYS A 126 3.19 -0.69 -34.63
CA LYS A 126 3.16 -1.58 -33.47
C LYS A 126 3.23 -0.78 -32.16
N ASN A 127 2.58 -1.29 -31.12
CA ASN A 127 2.49 -0.66 -29.80
C ASN A 127 3.69 -1.00 -28.90
N LEU A 128 4.92 -0.97 -29.44
CA LEU A 128 6.12 -1.30 -28.68
C LEU A 128 6.48 -0.14 -27.74
N THR A 129 6.75 -0.48 -26.48
CA THR A 129 7.26 0.45 -25.46
C THR A 129 8.78 0.40 -25.34
N THR A 130 9.39 -0.77 -25.56
CA THR A 130 10.83 -0.98 -25.44
C THR A 130 11.36 -1.70 -26.67
N LEU A 131 12.42 -1.18 -27.26
CA LEU A 131 13.15 -1.83 -28.34
C LEU A 131 14.65 -1.80 -28.04
N ASP A 132 15.26 -2.99 -28.02
CA ASP A 132 16.70 -3.15 -27.83
C ASP A 132 17.35 -3.72 -29.11
N LEU A 133 18.15 -2.89 -29.79
CA LEU A 133 18.95 -3.26 -30.96
C LEU A 133 20.45 -3.27 -30.64
N GLY A 134 20.84 -3.40 -29.37
CA GLY A 134 22.23 -3.32 -28.95
C GLY A 134 23.12 -4.42 -29.53
N GLU A 135 24.44 -4.18 -29.54
CA GLU A 135 25.47 -5.14 -29.96
C GLU A 135 25.32 -5.62 -31.43
N ASN A 136 24.83 -4.78 -32.34
CA ASN A 136 24.75 -5.08 -33.77
C ASN A 136 25.78 -4.30 -34.61
N GLN A 137 25.57 -4.21 -35.92
CA GLN A 137 26.47 -3.61 -36.90
C GLN A 137 25.78 -2.54 -37.74
N LEU A 138 24.86 -1.80 -37.12
CA LEU A 138 24.00 -0.83 -37.81
C LEU A 138 24.81 0.23 -38.56
N GLY A 139 25.84 0.78 -37.90
CA GLY A 139 26.69 1.84 -38.47
C GLY A 139 25.93 3.12 -38.81
N ASP A 140 26.63 4.08 -39.42
CA ASP A 140 26.03 5.37 -39.82
C ASP A 140 24.93 5.21 -40.88
N ASN A 141 25.07 4.26 -41.80
CA ASN A 141 24.12 4.03 -42.88
C ASN A 141 22.72 3.59 -42.40
N ALA A 142 22.61 3.11 -41.16
CA ALA A 142 21.33 2.73 -40.56
C ALA A 142 20.60 3.93 -39.92
N ALA A 143 21.25 5.08 -39.72
CA ALA A 143 20.69 6.20 -38.94
C ALA A 143 19.34 6.69 -39.49
N ALA A 144 19.21 6.86 -40.81
CA ALA A 144 17.93 7.20 -41.45
C ALA A 144 16.82 6.19 -41.14
N ALA A 145 17.15 4.89 -41.21
CA ALA A 145 16.20 3.82 -40.95
C ALA A 145 15.79 3.76 -39.46
N LEU A 146 16.75 4.01 -38.56
CA LEU A 146 16.50 4.07 -37.12
C LEU A 146 15.63 5.28 -36.74
N ALA A 147 15.85 6.43 -37.37
CA ALA A 147 14.98 7.59 -37.21
C ALA A 147 13.55 7.29 -37.70
N SER A 148 13.42 6.68 -38.88
CA SER A 148 12.13 6.24 -39.40
C SER A 148 11.44 5.23 -38.48
N LEU A 149 12.20 4.36 -37.83
CA LEU A 149 11.70 3.39 -36.86
C LEU A 149 11.18 4.06 -35.58
N ILE A 150 11.87 5.07 -35.05
CA ILE A 150 11.39 5.87 -33.90
C ILE A 150 10.04 6.51 -34.24
N HIS A 151 9.92 7.09 -35.43
CA HIS A 151 8.67 7.69 -35.91
C HIS A 151 7.54 6.66 -36.08
N ALA A 152 7.89 5.49 -36.60
CA ALA A 152 6.94 4.43 -36.91
C ALA A 152 6.33 3.76 -35.65
N LEU A 153 6.91 4.00 -34.46
CA LEU A 153 6.52 3.39 -33.19
C LEU A 153 5.92 4.42 -32.23
N PRO A 154 4.57 4.59 -32.21
CA PRO A 154 3.91 5.70 -31.51
C PRO A 154 3.87 5.57 -29.98
N LYS A 155 4.38 4.47 -29.40
CA LYS A 155 4.42 4.23 -27.95
C LYS A 155 5.83 3.94 -27.43
N LEU A 156 6.86 4.14 -28.26
CA LEU A 156 8.22 3.77 -27.89
C LEU A 156 8.73 4.72 -26.80
N GLN A 157 9.00 4.16 -25.62
CA GLN A 157 9.53 4.87 -24.46
C GLN A 157 11.02 4.61 -24.27
N SER A 158 11.51 3.41 -24.57
CA SER A 158 12.90 3.02 -24.36
C SER A 158 13.51 2.46 -25.64
N PHE A 159 14.64 3.06 -26.05
CA PHE A 159 15.37 2.64 -27.24
C PHE A 159 16.86 2.46 -26.96
N THR A 160 17.36 1.25 -27.16
CA THR A 160 18.76 0.88 -26.91
C THR A 160 19.49 0.62 -28.23
N LEU A 161 20.55 1.40 -28.45
CA LEU A 161 21.43 1.36 -29.62
C LEU A 161 22.89 1.13 -29.21
N ALA A 162 23.16 0.74 -27.96
CA ALA A 162 24.48 0.44 -27.45
C ALA A 162 25.27 -0.51 -28.35
N GLY A 163 26.55 -0.25 -28.62
CA GLY A 163 27.42 -1.22 -29.29
C GLY A 163 27.10 -1.47 -30.78
N ASN A 164 26.79 -0.42 -31.55
CA ASN A 164 26.34 -0.52 -32.96
C ASN A 164 27.28 0.11 -34.00
N MET A 165 28.45 0.58 -33.58
CA MET A 165 29.40 1.30 -34.43
C MET A 165 28.80 2.55 -35.11
N ILE A 166 27.80 3.19 -34.48
CA ILE A 166 27.22 4.44 -34.98
C ILE A 166 28.23 5.55 -34.72
N GLY A 167 28.67 6.22 -35.78
CA GLY A 167 29.58 7.35 -35.76
C GLY A 167 28.87 8.70 -35.65
N PRO A 168 29.62 9.81 -35.73
CA PRO A 168 29.09 11.15 -35.51
C PRO A 168 28.12 11.58 -36.62
N ALA A 169 28.32 11.07 -37.84
CA ALA A 169 27.40 11.32 -38.96
C ALA A 169 26.03 10.68 -38.69
N GLY A 170 26.01 9.41 -38.25
CA GLY A 170 24.77 8.71 -37.91
C GLY A 170 24.05 9.33 -36.70
N ILE A 171 24.79 9.75 -35.66
CA ILE A 171 24.18 10.45 -34.52
C ILE A 171 23.59 11.79 -34.94
N LYS A 172 24.29 12.56 -35.79
CA LYS A 172 23.78 13.81 -36.32
C LYS A 172 22.51 13.59 -37.12
N GLU A 173 22.48 12.57 -37.97
CA GLU A 173 21.30 12.22 -38.75
C GLU A 173 20.11 11.86 -37.84
N LEU A 174 20.34 10.98 -36.84
CA LEU A 174 19.35 10.64 -35.81
C LEU A 174 18.79 11.88 -35.09
N ALA A 175 19.67 12.85 -34.79
CA ALA A 175 19.31 14.09 -34.12
C ALA A 175 18.47 15.04 -34.99
N THR A 176 18.78 15.14 -36.28
CA THR A 176 18.18 16.13 -37.20
C THR A 176 16.84 15.74 -37.80
N SER A 177 16.49 14.46 -37.84
CA SER A 177 15.34 14.00 -38.61
C SER A 177 14.07 13.79 -37.79
N GLU A 178 14.14 13.14 -36.61
CA GLU A 178 12.93 12.67 -35.90
C GLU A 178 12.98 12.74 -34.36
N LEU A 179 14.16 12.95 -33.76
CA LEU A 179 14.24 13.19 -32.30
C LEU A 179 13.67 14.55 -31.89
N GLU A 180 13.55 15.53 -32.81
CA GLU A 180 12.90 16.82 -32.56
C GLU A 180 11.36 16.71 -32.41
N VAL A 181 10.74 15.69 -33.03
CA VAL A 181 9.27 15.54 -33.12
C VAL A 181 8.76 14.39 -32.26
N ASN A 182 9.64 13.57 -31.70
CA ASN A 182 9.23 12.42 -30.91
C ASN A 182 8.49 12.81 -29.62
N GLU A 183 7.30 12.24 -29.39
CA GLU A 183 6.45 12.59 -28.24
C GLU A 183 6.52 11.58 -27.09
N THR A 184 7.25 10.48 -27.22
CA THR A 184 7.11 9.32 -26.32
C THR A 184 8.39 8.80 -25.70
N LEU A 185 9.55 9.10 -26.26
CA LEU A 185 10.83 8.55 -25.85
C LEU A 185 11.29 9.17 -24.53
N GLU A 186 11.43 8.31 -23.52
CA GLU A 186 11.85 8.64 -22.17
C GLU A 186 13.29 8.19 -21.90
N HIS A 187 13.75 7.12 -22.56
CA HIS A 187 15.06 6.51 -22.34
C HIS A 187 15.79 6.26 -23.66
N LEU A 188 16.96 6.87 -23.83
CA LEU A 188 17.85 6.66 -24.97
C LEU A 188 19.19 6.15 -24.48
N ALA A 189 19.55 4.93 -24.90
CA ALA A 189 20.83 4.31 -24.57
C ALA A 189 21.70 4.17 -25.83
N LEU A 190 22.64 5.10 -26.00
CA LEU A 190 23.68 5.04 -27.02
C LEU A 190 24.96 4.36 -26.51
N GLY A 191 25.18 4.44 -25.20
CA GLY A 191 26.30 3.81 -24.50
C GLY A 191 26.02 2.39 -24.06
N GLU A 192 27.10 1.65 -23.79
CA GLU A 192 27.00 0.31 -23.20
C GLU A 192 26.37 0.38 -21.79
N PRO A 193 25.70 -0.68 -21.31
CA PRO A 193 25.25 -0.69 -19.92
C PRO A 193 26.46 -0.57 -18.99
N SER A 194 26.37 0.30 -17.97
CA SER A 194 27.46 0.58 -17.03
C SER A 194 28.09 -0.73 -16.48
N PRO A 195 29.43 -0.82 -16.42
CA PRO A 195 30.15 -2.01 -15.96
C PRO A 195 29.90 -2.35 -14.49
N ALA A 196 29.27 -1.46 -13.72
CA ALA A 196 29.03 -1.57 -12.28
C ALA A 196 28.30 -2.86 -11.82
N TYR A 197 27.75 -3.67 -12.73
CA TYR A 197 26.99 -4.89 -12.39
C TYR A 197 27.36 -6.14 -13.20
N SER A 198 28.30 -6.07 -14.15
CA SER A 198 28.63 -7.22 -14.99
C SER A 198 29.91 -7.92 -14.54
N THR A 199 29.76 -8.98 -13.75
CA THR A 199 30.82 -9.99 -13.52
C THR A 199 31.08 -10.86 -14.75
N VAL A 200 30.31 -10.69 -15.82
CA VAL A 200 30.53 -11.39 -17.09
C VAL A 200 31.34 -10.47 -18.00
N VAL A 201 32.65 -10.72 -18.05
CA VAL A 201 33.51 -10.28 -19.15
C VAL A 201 32.96 -10.95 -20.41
N SER A 202 32.08 -10.28 -21.13
CA SER A 202 31.63 -10.76 -22.43
C SER A 202 32.84 -10.72 -23.36
N LEU A 203 33.27 -11.89 -23.83
CA LEU A 203 34.36 -12.12 -24.79
C LEU A 203 34.08 -11.53 -26.19
N ALA A 204 33.00 -10.74 -26.35
CA ALA A 204 32.66 -10.05 -27.57
C ALA A 204 33.55 -8.81 -27.74
N ARG A 205 34.11 -8.62 -28.96
CA ARG A 205 34.84 -7.40 -29.30
C ARG A 205 33.89 -6.21 -29.13
N PRO A 206 34.20 -5.23 -28.25
CA PRO A 206 33.34 -4.08 -28.05
C PRO A 206 33.24 -3.31 -29.38
N ARG A 207 32.01 -2.98 -29.77
CA ARG A 207 31.67 -2.20 -30.98
C ARG A 207 31.10 -0.84 -30.57
N PRO A 208 31.83 -0.03 -29.78
CA PRO A 208 31.26 1.16 -29.17
C PRO A 208 30.74 2.12 -30.25
N ASN A 209 29.68 2.85 -29.90
CA ASN A 209 29.28 4.00 -30.72
C ASN A 209 30.32 5.11 -30.55
N TYR A 210 30.50 5.92 -31.58
CA TYR A 210 31.46 7.00 -31.63
C TYR A 210 30.73 8.33 -31.82
N VAL A 211 30.29 8.94 -30.72
CA VAL A 211 29.37 10.10 -30.76
C VAL A 211 30.12 11.41 -31.08
N THR A 212 31.40 11.51 -30.68
CA THR A 212 32.20 12.76 -30.67
C THR A 212 31.50 13.95 -29.99
N THR A 213 32.22 15.05 -29.79
CA THR A 213 31.66 16.28 -29.22
C THR A 213 30.67 16.96 -30.17
N GLU A 214 30.95 16.94 -31.48
CA GLU A 214 30.08 17.51 -32.51
C GLU A 214 28.77 16.72 -32.68
N GLY A 215 28.85 15.38 -32.68
CA GLY A 215 27.66 14.55 -32.73
C GLY A 215 26.84 14.66 -31.45
N LEU A 216 27.49 14.75 -30.28
CA LEU A 216 26.81 15.02 -29.02
C LEU A 216 26.11 16.37 -29.03
N HIS A 217 26.77 17.44 -29.49
CA HIS A 217 26.17 18.76 -29.59
C HIS A 217 24.95 18.75 -30.52
N SER A 218 25.04 18.05 -31.66
CA SER A 218 23.91 17.88 -32.58
C SER A 218 22.74 17.15 -31.91
N LEU A 219 23.03 16.06 -31.19
CA LEU A 219 22.04 15.28 -30.43
C LEU A 219 21.34 16.13 -29.38
N LEU A 220 22.10 16.81 -28.51
CA LEU A 220 21.53 17.63 -27.44
C LEU A 220 20.76 18.83 -27.98
N THR A 221 21.20 19.42 -29.10
CA THR A 221 20.48 20.51 -29.77
C THR A 221 19.13 20.02 -30.31
N GLY A 222 19.09 18.85 -30.95
CA GLY A 222 17.84 18.24 -31.40
C GLY A 222 16.90 17.91 -30.23
N LEU A 223 17.43 17.36 -29.14
CA LEU A 223 16.66 17.08 -27.93
C LEU A 223 16.14 18.36 -27.25
N ALA A 224 16.93 19.42 -27.20
CA ALA A 224 16.52 20.70 -26.61
C ALA A 224 15.40 21.40 -27.39
N ARG A 225 15.33 21.15 -28.71
CA ARG A 225 14.27 21.63 -29.61
C ARG A 225 12.99 20.79 -29.54
N ASN A 226 13.06 19.57 -29.00
CA ASN A 226 11.89 18.74 -28.84
C ASN A 226 10.89 19.42 -27.89
N ALA A 227 9.69 19.73 -28.41
CA ALA A 227 8.67 20.47 -27.69
C ALA A 227 8.06 19.68 -26.50
N HIS A 228 8.15 18.36 -26.53
CA HIS A 228 7.57 17.47 -25.52
C HIS A 228 8.52 17.17 -24.36
N ARG A 229 9.84 17.37 -24.55
CA ARG A 229 10.91 17.16 -23.56
C ARG A 229 10.64 15.99 -22.63
N ARG A 230 10.57 14.77 -23.16
CA ARG A 230 10.26 13.57 -22.36
C ARG A 230 11.46 12.74 -21.95
N LEU A 231 12.62 12.98 -22.56
CA LEU A 231 13.82 12.19 -22.29
C LEU A 231 14.30 12.40 -20.85
N SER A 232 14.03 11.42 -20.00
CA SER A 232 14.40 11.42 -18.58
C SER A 232 15.73 10.69 -18.35
N ALA A 233 16.10 9.74 -19.21
CA ALA A 233 17.36 9.01 -19.12
C ALA A 233 18.17 9.02 -20.41
N LEU A 234 19.44 9.39 -20.29
CA LEU A 234 20.42 9.40 -21.38
C LEU A 234 21.67 8.61 -20.95
N ASN A 235 21.93 7.51 -21.66
CA ASN A 235 23.16 6.72 -21.48
C ASN A 235 24.12 6.96 -22.66
N LEU A 236 25.29 7.51 -22.32
CA LEU A 236 26.43 7.81 -23.19
C LEU A 236 27.71 7.07 -22.72
N CYS A 237 27.58 6.02 -21.92
CA CYS A 237 28.70 5.20 -21.46
C CYS A 237 29.54 4.67 -22.63
N ARG A 238 30.86 4.85 -22.58
CA ARG A 238 31.79 4.36 -23.62
C ARG A 238 31.41 4.81 -25.03
N THR A 239 31.14 6.10 -25.21
CA THR A 239 30.81 6.70 -26.52
C THR A 239 31.93 7.58 -27.09
N ALA A 240 33.13 7.48 -26.49
CA ALA A 240 34.34 8.23 -26.83
C ALA A 240 34.24 9.75 -26.64
N LEU A 241 33.48 10.18 -25.62
CA LEU A 241 33.43 11.59 -25.22
C LEU A 241 34.78 12.03 -24.66
N LYS A 242 35.13 13.30 -24.94
CA LYS A 242 36.36 13.97 -24.49
C LYS A 242 36.03 15.17 -23.61
N ALA A 243 37.04 15.86 -23.07
CA ALA A 243 36.87 17.01 -22.17
C ALA A 243 35.83 18.04 -22.62
N ASP A 244 35.85 18.47 -23.89
CA ASP A 244 34.92 19.49 -24.41
C ASP A 244 33.44 19.08 -24.32
N ALA A 245 33.14 17.77 -24.25
CA ALA A 245 31.78 17.28 -24.08
C ALA A 245 31.18 17.67 -22.73
N GLY A 246 32.03 17.89 -21.71
CA GLY A 246 31.60 18.31 -20.38
C GLY A 246 30.87 19.65 -20.39
N GLN A 247 31.35 20.62 -21.17
CA GLN A 247 30.68 21.93 -21.30
C GLN A 247 29.36 21.79 -22.08
N VAL A 248 29.37 21.03 -23.17
CA VAL A 248 28.17 20.80 -24.00
C VAL A 248 27.04 20.14 -23.19
N LEU A 249 27.38 19.19 -22.32
CA LEU A 249 26.43 18.57 -21.39
C LEU A 249 25.95 19.54 -20.31
N ALA A 250 26.86 20.36 -19.75
CA ALA A 250 26.50 21.36 -18.74
C ALA A 250 25.50 22.37 -19.30
N ASP A 251 25.77 22.95 -20.48
CA ASP A 251 24.90 23.91 -21.15
C ASP A 251 23.50 23.31 -21.40
N PHE A 252 23.45 22.04 -21.81
CA PHE A 252 22.19 21.33 -21.99
C PHE A 252 21.44 21.16 -20.66
N LEU A 253 22.10 20.65 -19.61
CA LEU A 253 21.48 20.41 -18.29
C LEU A 253 21.00 21.69 -17.59
N GLU A 254 21.67 22.82 -17.84
CA GLU A 254 21.21 24.12 -17.35
C GLU A 254 19.90 24.54 -18.02
N SER A 255 19.80 24.32 -19.34
CA SER A 255 18.61 24.61 -20.15
C SER A 255 17.50 23.57 -20.01
N ASP A 256 17.83 22.36 -19.57
CA ASP A 256 16.91 21.24 -19.46
C ASP A 256 16.32 21.09 -18.06
N SER A 257 15.09 20.60 -18.02
CA SER A 257 14.32 20.43 -16.79
C SER A 257 13.79 19.02 -16.58
N VAL A 258 14.05 18.09 -17.50
CA VAL A 258 13.41 16.77 -17.50
C VAL A 258 14.40 15.64 -17.34
N LEU A 259 15.64 15.78 -17.79
CA LEU A 259 16.65 14.75 -17.61
C LEU A 259 16.92 14.52 -16.12
N THR A 260 16.72 13.29 -15.66
CA THR A 260 16.97 12.84 -14.29
C THR A 260 18.11 11.85 -14.19
N ASP A 261 18.39 11.11 -15.25
CA ASP A 261 19.35 10.00 -15.27
C ASP A 261 20.38 10.25 -16.37
N LEU A 262 21.65 10.42 -15.98
CA LEU A 262 22.76 10.64 -16.90
C LEU A 262 23.89 9.65 -16.60
N ASP A 263 24.26 8.88 -17.62
CA ASP A 263 25.45 8.01 -17.59
C ASP A 263 26.45 8.47 -18.65
N VAL A 264 27.60 8.96 -18.20
CA VAL A 264 28.74 9.36 -19.04
C VAL A 264 29.99 8.54 -18.73
N SER A 265 29.81 7.38 -18.08
CA SER A 265 30.93 6.55 -17.63
C SER A 265 31.78 6.00 -18.78
N CYS A 266 32.99 5.51 -18.48
CA CYS A 266 33.92 4.95 -19.47
C CYS A 266 34.24 5.90 -20.65
N ASN A 267 34.38 7.20 -20.38
CA ASN A 267 34.71 8.23 -21.37
C ASN A 267 35.96 9.02 -20.95
N ALA A 268 36.57 9.75 -21.87
CA ALA A 268 37.76 10.56 -21.59
C ALA A 268 37.39 12.03 -21.26
N LEU A 269 36.39 12.26 -20.39
CA LEU A 269 35.99 13.62 -20.00
C LEU A 269 37.08 14.37 -19.23
N THR A 270 37.99 13.65 -18.58
CA THR A 270 39.08 14.20 -17.76
C THR A 270 38.58 15.08 -16.61
N SER A 271 39.51 15.60 -15.81
CA SER A 271 39.16 16.55 -14.76
C SER A 271 38.54 17.84 -15.28
N GLU A 272 38.92 18.31 -16.47
CA GLU A 272 38.42 19.56 -17.05
C GLU A 272 36.92 19.47 -17.32
N GLY A 273 36.49 18.47 -18.11
CA GLY A 273 35.09 18.28 -18.50
C GLY A 273 34.18 17.87 -17.34
N ILE A 274 34.66 17.04 -16.40
CA ILE A 274 33.87 16.72 -15.19
C ILE A 274 33.70 17.96 -14.31
N SER A 275 34.71 18.82 -14.26
CA SER A 275 34.61 20.03 -13.46
C SER A 275 33.55 21.00 -13.99
N THR A 276 33.34 21.09 -15.30
CA THR A 276 32.26 21.92 -15.87
C THR A 276 30.90 21.23 -15.75
N LEU A 277 30.86 19.90 -15.81
CA LEU A 277 29.63 19.10 -15.74
C LEU A 277 28.97 19.06 -14.35
N LEU A 278 29.76 18.83 -13.28
CA LEU A 278 29.19 18.59 -11.93
C LEU A 278 28.27 19.71 -11.42
N PRO A 279 28.60 21.00 -11.58
CA PRO A 279 27.71 22.09 -11.13
C PRO A 279 26.32 22.07 -11.79
N ALA A 280 26.19 21.57 -13.02
CA ALA A 280 24.92 21.49 -13.74
C ALA A 280 24.07 20.26 -13.35
N CYS A 281 24.65 19.29 -12.64
CA CYS A 281 24.01 18.00 -12.31
C CYS A 281 23.08 18.03 -11.08
N ILE A 282 22.82 19.20 -10.48
CA ILE A 282 22.12 19.32 -9.20
C ILE A 282 20.68 18.77 -9.24
N LYS A 283 20.04 18.79 -10.42
CA LYS A 283 18.66 18.31 -10.61
C LYS A 283 18.57 16.80 -10.84
N LEU A 284 19.69 16.13 -11.11
CA LEU A 284 19.70 14.71 -11.46
C LEU A 284 19.34 13.82 -10.27
N GLN A 285 18.64 12.73 -10.56
CA GLN A 285 18.38 11.63 -9.61
C GLN A 285 19.44 10.54 -9.72
N LYS A 286 20.01 10.31 -10.91
CA LYS A 286 21.10 9.35 -11.11
C LYS A 286 22.21 9.97 -11.96
N LEU A 287 23.44 9.84 -11.48
CA LEU A 287 24.62 10.29 -12.19
C LEU A 287 25.70 9.20 -12.12
N ASP A 288 26.21 8.77 -13.27
CA ASP A 288 27.38 7.91 -13.36
C ASP A 288 28.51 8.61 -14.14
N ILE A 289 29.59 8.94 -13.43
CA ILE A 289 30.83 9.50 -13.97
C ILE A 289 32.01 8.52 -13.79
N SER A 290 31.73 7.23 -13.65
CA SER A 290 32.76 6.21 -13.45
C SER A 290 33.70 6.11 -14.66
N ASP A 291 34.98 5.84 -14.44
CA ASP A 291 35.99 5.73 -15.50
C ASP A 291 35.96 6.93 -16.47
N THR A 292 35.96 8.15 -15.90
CA THR A 292 36.00 9.40 -16.69
C THR A 292 37.40 10.01 -16.77
N SER A 293 38.40 9.30 -16.24
CA SER A 293 39.78 9.79 -16.02
C SER A 293 39.84 11.08 -15.21
N CYS A 294 38.86 11.31 -14.32
CA CYS A 294 38.81 12.49 -13.48
C CYS A 294 39.66 12.27 -12.21
N ARG A 295 40.55 13.21 -11.89
CA ARG A 295 41.46 13.16 -10.73
C ARG A 295 41.77 14.55 -10.15
N GLY A 296 42.04 14.60 -8.84
CA GLY A 296 42.59 15.77 -8.15
C GLY A 296 41.57 16.55 -7.31
N GLU A 297 42.09 17.42 -6.44
CA GLU A 297 41.34 18.12 -5.39
C GLU A 297 40.16 18.96 -5.89
N LEU A 298 40.25 19.53 -7.10
CA LEU A 298 39.19 20.35 -7.68
C LEU A 298 37.90 19.56 -7.89
N ILE A 299 37.99 18.30 -8.35
CA ILE A 299 36.81 17.46 -8.55
C ILE A 299 36.23 17.07 -7.20
N HIS A 300 37.07 16.75 -6.22
CA HIS A 300 36.59 16.41 -4.88
C HIS A 300 35.82 17.57 -4.23
N ALA A 301 36.25 18.82 -4.45
CA ALA A 301 35.50 20.00 -4.03
C ALA A 301 34.15 20.11 -4.74
N LYS A 302 34.13 19.97 -6.07
CA LYS A 302 32.89 20.04 -6.86
C LYS A 302 31.92 18.89 -6.57
N LEU A 303 32.43 17.70 -6.24
CA LEU A 303 31.64 16.56 -5.82
C LEU A 303 30.98 16.81 -4.46
N CYS A 304 31.72 17.39 -3.50
CA CYS A 304 31.15 17.83 -2.23
C CYS A 304 30.04 18.86 -2.45
N ASP A 305 30.26 19.86 -3.32
CA ASP A 305 29.26 20.88 -3.63
C ASP A 305 28.01 20.27 -4.29
N LEU A 306 28.18 19.29 -5.17
CA LEU A 306 27.08 18.54 -5.78
C LEU A 306 26.29 17.79 -4.70
N LEU A 307 26.95 17.00 -3.86
CA LEU A 307 26.31 16.23 -2.78
C LEU A 307 25.55 17.13 -1.79
N GLN A 308 26.08 18.33 -1.51
CA GLN A 308 25.43 19.29 -0.62
C GLN A 308 24.18 19.93 -1.25
N LYS A 309 24.20 20.19 -2.57
CA LYS A 309 23.12 20.91 -3.27
C LYS A 309 22.07 19.98 -3.88
N ALA A 310 22.45 18.77 -4.28
CA ALA A 310 21.60 17.83 -4.98
C ALA A 310 20.70 17.08 -3.98
N SER A 311 19.54 17.64 -3.69
CA SER A 311 18.57 17.04 -2.76
C SER A 311 17.86 15.82 -3.32
N GLY A 312 17.85 15.64 -4.65
CA GLY A 312 17.18 14.54 -5.34
C GLY A 312 18.10 13.40 -5.80
N LEU A 313 19.42 13.52 -5.61
CA LEU A 313 20.38 12.54 -6.12
C LEU A 313 20.29 11.23 -5.33
N SER A 314 19.75 10.20 -5.97
CA SER A 314 19.52 8.87 -5.40
C SER A 314 20.64 7.87 -5.70
N SER A 315 21.34 8.05 -6.83
CA SER A 315 22.41 7.16 -7.27
C SER A 315 23.60 7.94 -7.79
N LEU A 316 24.79 7.64 -7.28
CA LEU A 316 26.03 8.26 -7.71
C LEU A 316 27.10 7.19 -8.00
N GLY A 317 27.63 7.19 -9.22
CA GLY A 317 28.77 6.38 -9.63
C GLY A 317 30.01 7.23 -9.86
N VAL A 318 31.09 6.92 -9.15
CA VAL A 318 32.40 7.57 -9.29
C VAL A 318 33.53 6.54 -9.42
N ALA A 319 33.20 5.30 -9.75
CA ALA A 319 34.15 4.19 -9.81
C ALA A 319 35.29 4.46 -10.81
N PHE A 320 36.44 3.81 -10.65
CA PHE A 320 37.61 3.97 -11.52
C PHE A 320 38.16 5.40 -11.64
N ASN A 321 37.79 6.30 -10.73
CA ASN A 321 38.38 7.63 -10.59
C ASN A 321 39.25 7.68 -9.33
N SER A 322 40.44 8.27 -9.42
CA SER A 322 41.35 8.34 -8.26
C SER A 322 40.86 9.38 -7.27
N MET A 323 40.27 8.95 -6.16
CA MET A 323 39.61 9.85 -5.21
C MET A 323 40.52 10.39 -4.09
N GLU A 324 41.76 9.89 -3.99
CA GLU A 324 42.75 10.20 -2.93
C GLU A 324 42.21 10.05 -1.49
N PRO A 325 42.90 9.35 -0.56
CA PRO A 325 42.35 9.13 0.79
C PRO A 325 42.06 10.42 1.58
N ARG A 326 42.84 11.49 1.36
CA ARG A 326 42.75 12.75 2.12
C ARG A 326 41.41 13.49 1.92
N PRO A 327 40.95 13.79 0.69
CA PRO A 327 39.64 14.40 0.44
C PRO A 327 38.44 13.54 0.82
N LEU A 328 38.62 12.22 0.86
CA LEU A 328 37.52 11.28 1.06
C LEU A 328 36.82 11.46 2.40
N ARG A 329 37.52 11.85 3.48
CA ARG A 329 36.87 12.19 4.77
C ARG A 329 35.83 13.30 4.61
N ARG A 330 36.12 14.31 3.78
CA ARG A 330 35.18 15.41 3.49
C ARG A 330 34.01 14.91 2.64
N ILE A 331 34.29 14.11 1.62
CA ILE A 331 33.27 13.54 0.73
C ILE A 331 32.32 12.62 1.51
N ALA A 332 32.85 11.75 2.37
CA ALA A 332 32.08 10.85 3.22
C ALA A 332 31.09 11.58 4.13
N ARG A 333 31.50 12.71 4.73
CA ARG A 333 30.59 13.56 5.51
C ARG A 333 29.47 14.15 4.66
N GLN A 334 29.76 14.53 3.41
CA GLN A 334 28.73 15.07 2.50
C GLN A 334 27.80 13.96 1.97
N ILE A 335 28.31 12.77 1.68
CA ILE A 335 27.52 11.57 1.37
C ILE A 335 26.51 11.32 2.49
N ALA A 336 26.98 11.38 3.74
CA ALA A 336 26.16 11.11 4.90
C ALA A 336 25.10 12.21 5.18
N ALA A 337 25.34 13.43 4.68
CA ALA A 337 24.40 14.54 4.73
C ALA A 337 23.42 14.57 3.53
N ALA A 338 23.66 13.77 2.49
CA ALA A 338 22.82 13.74 1.29
C ALA A 338 21.52 12.96 1.60
N PRO A 339 20.35 13.61 1.58
CA PRO A 339 19.12 13.03 2.12
C PRO A 339 18.51 11.96 1.20
N ALA A 340 18.73 12.04 -0.11
CA ALA A 340 18.13 11.12 -1.08
C ALA A 340 19.07 9.99 -1.52
N LEU A 341 20.37 10.04 -1.17
CA LEU A 341 21.36 9.13 -1.72
C LEU A 341 21.18 7.70 -1.18
N GLN A 342 20.83 6.79 -2.07
CA GLN A 342 20.54 5.39 -1.78
C GLN A 342 21.59 4.45 -2.35
N ALA A 343 22.20 4.78 -3.49
CA ALA A 343 23.21 3.94 -4.13
C ALA A 343 24.50 4.74 -4.39
N LEU A 344 25.63 4.20 -3.96
CA LEU A 344 26.94 4.79 -4.16
C LEU A 344 27.92 3.74 -4.68
N ASN A 345 28.51 4.01 -5.84
CA ASN A 345 29.56 3.18 -6.41
C ASN A 345 30.91 3.92 -6.37
N MET A 346 31.84 3.42 -5.56
CA MET A 346 33.21 3.91 -5.43
C MET A 346 34.24 2.80 -5.70
N ALA A 347 33.90 1.83 -6.56
CA ALA A 347 34.81 0.75 -6.91
C ALA A 347 36.08 1.28 -7.62
N CYS A 348 37.24 0.66 -7.38
CA CYS A 348 38.52 1.02 -8.01
C CYS A 348 38.86 2.52 -7.91
N THR A 349 38.59 3.15 -6.76
CA THR A 349 38.91 4.57 -6.53
C THR A 349 40.21 4.79 -5.76
N ALA A 350 40.99 3.71 -5.54
CA ALA A 350 42.24 3.69 -4.79
C ALA A 350 42.10 4.30 -3.39
N MET A 351 41.00 3.96 -2.70
CA MET A 351 40.73 4.42 -1.35
C MET A 351 41.72 3.85 -0.32
N GLU A 352 42.22 2.62 -0.55
CA GLU A 352 43.05 1.88 0.41
C GLU A 352 42.38 1.80 1.80
N THR A 353 43.11 1.41 2.86
CA THR A 353 42.55 1.32 4.22
C THR A 353 42.12 2.69 4.74
N ASP A 354 42.98 3.71 4.62
CA ASP A 354 42.72 5.06 5.13
C ASP A 354 41.42 5.66 4.59
N GLY A 355 41.12 5.39 3.31
CA GLY A 355 39.89 5.83 2.70
C GLY A 355 38.66 5.12 3.26
N VAL A 356 38.73 3.80 3.48
CA VAL A 356 37.63 3.05 4.11
C VAL A 356 37.36 3.55 5.53
N VAL A 357 38.41 3.81 6.30
CA VAL A 357 38.31 4.40 7.65
C VAL A 357 37.63 5.76 7.58
N ALA A 358 38.06 6.63 6.67
CA ALA A 358 37.46 7.94 6.47
C ALA A 358 35.99 7.88 6.03
N LEU A 359 35.64 6.91 5.19
CA LEU A 359 34.27 6.66 4.75
C LEU A 359 33.39 6.18 5.92
N ALA A 360 33.87 5.20 6.67
CA ALA A 360 33.18 4.66 7.84
C ALA A 360 32.96 5.74 8.90
N ASP A 361 33.97 6.55 9.21
CA ASP A 361 33.85 7.71 10.11
C ASP A 361 32.78 8.70 9.63
N GLY A 362 32.70 8.96 8.32
CA GLY A 362 31.70 9.86 7.75
C GLY A 362 30.28 9.30 7.85
N LEU A 363 30.08 8.05 7.47
CA LEU A 363 28.77 7.39 7.45
C LEU A 363 28.22 7.16 8.87
N LEU A 364 29.05 6.64 9.79
CA LEU A 364 28.63 6.26 11.15
C LEU A 364 28.33 7.45 12.06
N ASN A 365 28.92 8.61 11.79
CA ASN A 365 28.67 9.82 12.58
C ASN A 365 27.42 10.59 12.10
N SER A 366 26.74 10.13 11.05
CA SER A 366 25.53 10.76 10.54
C SER A 366 24.28 10.11 11.12
N GLN A 367 23.28 10.92 11.44
CA GLN A 367 21.98 10.45 11.95
C GLN A 367 20.95 10.21 10.81
N VAL A 368 21.36 10.34 9.53
CA VAL A 368 20.43 10.56 8.40
C VAL A 368 20.82 9.80 7.12
N SER A 369 21.83 8.92 7.12
CA SER A 369 22.22 8.23 5.88
C SER A 369 21.12 7.28 5.39
N ASN A 370 20.56 7.54 4.21
CA ASN A 370 19.60 6.67 3.53
C ASN A 370 20.27 5.65 2.58
N LEU A 371 21.58 5.49 2.69
CA LEU A 371 22.38 4.65 1.81
C LEU A 371 21.98 3.17 1.97
N ARG A 372 21.53 2.57 0.86
CA ARG A 372 21.09 1.17 0.76
C ARG A 372 22.10 0.31 0.02
N GLU A 373 22.81 0.87 -0.95
CA GLU A 373 23.79 0.14 -1.76
C GLU A 373 25.13 0.86 -1.75
N LEU A 374 26.19 0.12 -1.45
CA LEU A 374 27.55 0.62 -1.41
C LEU A 374 28.48 -0.38 -2.11
N ASP A 375 29.15 0.09 -3.15
CA ASP A 375 30.19 -0.67 -3.85
C ASP A 375 31.57 -0.09 -3.57
N LEU A 376 32.40 -0.90 -2.93
CA LEU A 376 33.80 -0.61 -2.59
C LEU A 376 34.75 -1.63 -3.23
N SER A 377 34.32 -2.33 -4.28
CA SER A 377 35.13 -3.34 -4.96
C SER A 377 36.45 -2.77 -5.50
N GLU A 378 37.51 -3.58 -5.62
CA GLU A 378 38.79 -3.19 -6.22
C GLU A 378 39.50 -1.97 -5.58
N ASN A 379 39.30 -1.73 -4.28
CA ASN A 379 39.92 -0.60 -3.57
C ASN A 379 41.21 -0.95 -2.81
N GLY A 380 41.73 -2.17 -2.98
CA GLY A 380 42.96 -2.61 -2.33
C GLY A 380 42.82 -2.77 -0.81
N ILE A 381 41.61 -3.03 -0.32
CA ILE A 381 41.33 -3.15 1.12
C ILE A 381 41.94 -4.46 1.62
N CYS A 382 43.02 -4.38 2.40
CA CYS A 382 43.86 -5.53 2.77
C CYS A 382 44.11 -5.70 4.28
N GLU A 383 43.80 -4.69 5.09
CA GLU A 383 44.15 -4.68 6.52
C GLU A 383 42.97 -5.06 7.42
N LEU A 384 43.28 -5.72 8.53
CA LEU A 384 42.31 -6.08 9.58
C LEU A 384 41.54 -4.84 10.09
N GLU A 385 42.23 -3.71 10.21
CA GLU A 385 41.62 -2.44 10.61
C GLU A 385 40.47 -2.05 9.66
N ALA A 386 40.70 -2.14 8.35
CA ALA A 386 39.66 -1.83 7.37
C ALA A 386 38.45 -2.76 7.49
N ALA A 387 38.67 -4.05 7.76
CA ALA A 387 37.59 -5.02 7.96
C ALA A 387 36.75 -4.69 9.20
N ALA A 388 37.37 -4.27 10.30
CA ALA A 388 36.64 -3.82 11.50
C ALA A 388 35.77 -2.58 11.21
N TYR A 389 36.25 -1.64 10.40
CA TYR A 389 35.43 -0.48 9.97
C TYR A 389 34.29 -0.87 9.02
N LEU A 390 34.50 -1.84 8.12
CA LEU A 390 33.44 -2.39 7.29
C LEU A 390 32.36 -3.11 8.12
N ALA A 391 32.77 -3.90 9.13
CA ALA A 391 31.88 -4.52 10.10
C ALA A 391 31.04 -3.47 10.86
N ARG A 392 31.65 -2.34 11.23
CA ARG A 392 30.94 -1.21 11.83
C ARG A 392 29.94 -0.57 10.87
N ILE A 393 30.27 -0.41 9.58
CA ILE A 393 29.31 0.09 8.58
C ILE A 393 28.10 -0.86 8.49
N VAL A 394 28.34 -2.18 8.43
CA VAL A 394 27.27 -3.19 8.34
C VAL A 394 26.33 -3.14 9.55
N THR A 395 26.85 -2.94 10.75
CA THR A 395 26.06 -2.90 12.00
C THR A 395 25.47 -1.53 12.34
N GLY A 396 26.07 -0.46 11.82
CA GLY A 396 25.74 0.93 12.14
C GLY A 396 24.92 1.68 11.10
N THR A 397 24.63 1.07 9.94
CA THR A 397 23.87 1.70 8.85
C THR A 397 22.72 0.81 8.39
N GLU A 398 21.78 1.36 7.61
CA GLU A 398 20.67 0.58 7.04
C GLU A 398 20.98 -0.01 5.65
N LEU A 399 22.25 -0.36 5.43
CA LEU A 399 22.76 -0.85 4.15
C LEU A 399 22.17 -2.23 3.82
N GLN A 400 21.69 -2.38 2.59
CA GLN A 400 21.09 -3.60 2.07
C GLN A 400 22.03 -4.36 1.14
N THR A 401 22.91 -3.66 0.43
CA THR A 401 23.86 -4.26 -0.52
C THR A 401 25.25 -3.71 -0.27
N LEU A 402 26.20 -4.61 0.00
CA LEU A 402 27.62 -4.28 0.16
C LEU A 402 28.43 -5.12 -0.83
N ARG A 403 29.15 -4.44 -1.72
CA ARG A 403 30.08 -5.09 -2.66
C ARG A 403 31.51 -4.75 -2.28
N LEU A 404 32.30 -5.79 -2.10
CA LEU A 404 33.70 -5.73 -1.68
C LEU A 404 34.59 -6.59 -2.58
N ASN A 405 34.11 -6.96 -3.78
CA ASN A 405 34.82 -7.87 -4.67
C ASN A 405 36.24 -7.38 -4.96
N ARG A 406 37.18 -8.31 -5.16
CA ARG A 406 38.59 -8.02 -5.49
C ARG A 406 39.30 -7.13 -4.46
N ASN A 407 38.87 -7.19 -3.20
CA ASN A 407 39.63 -6.65 -2.07
C ASN A 407 40.23 -7.81 -1.26
N PRO A 408 41.56 -7.86 -1.06
CA PRO A 408 42.24 -8.97 -0.40
C PRO A 408 42.04 -8.97 1.13
N LEU A 409 40.78 -9.08 1.58
CA LEU A 409 40.38 -9.10 3.00
C LEU A 409 40.89 -10.33 3.75
N GLY A 410 41.05 -11.47 3.06
CA GLY A 410 41.48 -12.72 3.67
C GLY A 410 40.44 -13.36 4.60
N ASP A 411 40.87 -14.41 5.32
CA ASP A 411 40.02 -15.10 6.30
C ASP A 411 39.67 -14.21 7.49
N GLU A 412 40.61 -13.41 7.97
CA GLU A 412 40.43 -12.53 9.14
C GLU A 412 39.35 -11.48 8.86
N GLY A 413 39.38 -10.81 7.71
CA GLY A 413 38.36 -9.84 7.35
C GLY A 413 36.98 -10.46 7.10
N ALA A 414 36.93 -11.70 6.63
CA ALA A 414 35.67 -12.45 6.50
C ALA A 414 35.10 -12.84 7.87
N CYS A 415 35.94 -13.15 8.87
CA CYS A 415 35.50 -13.39 10.24
C CYS A 415 34.90 -12.13 10.88
N GLU A 416 35.54 -10.97 10.75
CA GLU A 416 35.00 -9.69 11.24
C GLU A 416 33.62 -9.36 10.64
N LEU A 417 33.45 -9.61 9.35
CA LEU A 417 32.13 -9.46 8.70
C LEU A 417 31.13 -10.51 9.17
N ALA A 418 31.56 -11.74 9.48
CA ALA A 418 30.69 -12.77 10.05
C ALA A 418 30.18 -12.37 11.44
N ASP A 419 31.07 -11.85 12.29
CA ASP A 419 30.71 -11.35 13.63
C ASP A 419 29.73 -10.18 13.53
N ALA A 420 29.93 -9.26 12.58
CA ALA A 420 29.00 -8.17 12.29
C ALA A 420 27.61 -8.67 11.89
N LEU A 421 27.53 -9.75 11.10
CA LEU A 421 26.26 -10.36 10.67
C LEU A 421 25.50 -11.03 11.82
N GLN A 422 26.17 -11.33 12.95
CA GLN A 422 25.58 -11.90 14.16
C GLN A 422 25.18 -10.84 15.20
N ASP A 423 25.53 -9.56 15.00
CA ASP A 423 25.12 -8.47 15.89
C ASP A 423 23.59 -8.35 15.92
N GLU A 424 23.02 -8.12 17.12
CA GLU A 424 21.56 -8.03 17.32
C GLU A 424 20.89 -7.00 16.40
N ARG A 425 21.60 -5.92 16.04
CA ARG A 425 21.11 -4.89 15.12
C ARG A 425 20.94 -5.42 13.70
N CYS A 426 21.82 -6.31 13.25
CA CYS A 426 21.71 -6.99 11.96
C CYS A 426 20.69 -8.13 11.96
N LEU A 427 20.37 -8.69 13.13
CA LEU A 427 19.32 -9.71 13.28
C LEU A 427 17.90 -9.09 13.35
N GLY A 428 17.76 -7.92 14.01
CA GLY A 428 16.47 -7.26 14.29
C GLY A 428 16.09 -6.06 13.42
N GLY A 429 17.03 -5.43 12.69
CA GLY A 429 16.84 -4.17 11.94
C GLY A 429 16.78 -4.30 10.41
N PRO A 430 16.76 -3.15 9.67
CA PRO A 430 16.96 -3.12 8.22
C PRO A 430 18.39 -3.58 7.90
N ALA A 431 18.52 -4.85 7.52
CA ALA A 431 19.79 -5.55 7.45
C ALA A 431 20.29 -5.78 6.03
N LEU A 432 21.60 -6.07 5.95
CA LEU A 432 22.29 -6.47 4.73
C LEU A 432 21.62 -7.71 4.11
N ARG A 433 21.23 -7.58 2.83
CA ARG A 433 20.59 -8.64 2.02
C ARG A 433 21.56 -9.26 1.02
N VAL A 434 22.49 -8.46 0.51
CA VAL A 434 23.46 -8.88 -0.51
C VAL A 434 24.86 -8.51 -0.02
N LEU A 435 25.72 -9.51 0.07
CA LEU A 435 27.14 -9.35 0.38
C LEU A 435 27.96 -9.99 -0.74
N GLU A 436 28.82 -9.20 -1.38
CA GLU A 436 29.71 -9.71 -2.42
C GLU A 436 31.17 -9.63 -1.99
N LEU A 437 31.80 -10.80 -1.89
CA LEU A 437 33.17 -11.03 -1.46
C LEU A 437 33.93 -11.89 -2.50
N GLY A 438 33.63 -11.72 -3.80
CA GLY A 438 34.31 -12.45 -4.86
C GLY A 438 35.76 -12.00 -5.04
N SER A 439 36.70 -12.92 -5.31
CA SER A 439 38.13 -12.59 -5.43
C SER A 439 38.74 -11.88 -4.20
N CYS A 440 38.25 -12.17 -3.00
CA CYS A 440 38.66 -11.50 -1.75
C CYS A 440 39.75 -12.24 -0.96
N ARG A 441 40.29 -13.33 -1.52
CA ARG A 441 41.25 -14.23 -0.84
C ARG A 441 40.68 -14.91 0.40
N VAL A 442 39.36 -15.08 0.46
CA VAL A 442 38.70 -15.81 1.56
C VAL A 442 39.03 -17.29 1.44
N GLY A 443 39.54 -17.88 2.51
CA GLY A 443 39.81 -19.30 2.63
C GLY A 443 38.68 -20.02 3.36
N LYS A 444 38.96 -21.27 3.75
CA LYS A 444 38.00 -22.12 4.48
C LYS A 444 37.55 -21.47 5.78
N MET A 445 38.47 -20.84 6.52
CA MET A 445 38.20 -20.39 7.88
C MET A 445 37.16 -19.27 7.87
N GLY A 446 37.34 -18.26 7.01
CA GLY A 446 36.40 -17.16 6.83
C GLY A 446 35.07 -17.62 6.24
N ALA A 447 35.08 -18.52 5.25
CA ALA A 447 33.83 -19.07 4.71
C ALA A 447 33.04 -19.91 5.74
N THR A 448 33.73 -20.61 6.65
CA THR A 448 33.09 -21.36 7.74
C THR A 448 32.46 -20.40 8.75
N ALA A 449 33.15 -19.31 9.10
CA ALA A 449 32.60 -18.27 9.98
C ALA A 449 31.35 -17.62 9.37
N LEU A 450 31.39 -17.24 8.09
CA LEU A 450 30.23 -16.71 7.37
C LEU A 450 29.08 -17.71 7.33
N ALA A 451 29.35 -18.98 7.04
CA ALA A 451 28.32 -20.02 7.04
C ALA A 451 27.70 -20.21 8.43
N PHE A 452 28.47 -20.07 9.51
CA PHE A 452 27.97 -20.14 10.88
C PHE A 452 27.06 -18.94 11.19
N ALA A 453 27.50 -17.72 10.88
CA ALA A 453 26.70 -16.50 11.06
C ALA A 453 25.36 -16.56 10.32
N LEU A 454 25.33 -17.13 9.11
CA LEU A 454 24.13 -17.27 8.30
C LEU A 454 23.10 -18.28 8.82
N ARG A 455 23.43 -19.08 9.84
CA ARG A 455 22.43 -19.95 10.48
C ARG A 455 21.43 -19.16 11.30
N GLU A 456 21.88 -18.08 11.91
CA GLU A 456 21.07 -17.18 12.75
C GLU A 456 20.59 -15.97 11.95
N ASN A 457 21.36 -15.53 10.96
CA ASN A 457 20.97 -14.41 10.10
C ASN A 457 19.92 -14.83 9.05
N GLU A 458 18.68 -14.43 9.30
CA GLU A 458 17.56 -14.69 8.36
C GLU A 458 17.42 -13.67 7.23
N ARG A 459 18.28 -12.63 7.20
CA ARG A 459 18.13 -11.46 6.35
C ARG A 459 19.03 -11.47 5.13
N LEU A 460 20.25 -12.01 5.24
CA LEU A 460 21.14 -12.12 4.09
C LEU A 460 20.59 -13.18 3.12
N LEU A 461 20.24 -12.73 1.92
CA LEU A 461 19.63 -13.57 0.88
C LEU A 461 20.64 -13.98 -0.18
N SER A 462 21.67 -13.16 -0.41
CA SER A 462 22.69 -13.39 -1.42
C SER A 462 24.08 -13.19 -0.86
N LEU A 463 24.92 -14.22 -0.99
CA LEU A 463 26.35 -14.17 -0.70
C LEU A 463 27.13 -14.63 -1.92
N ARG A 464 28.03 -13.77 -2.40
CA ARG A 464 28.99 -14.13 -3.46
C ARG A 464 30.37 -14.33 -2.84
N LEU A 465 30.90 -15.54 -2.99
CA LEU A 465 32.24 -15.95 -2.60
C LEU A 465 32.98 -16.60 -3.78
N SER A 466 32.58 -16.28 -5.03
CA SER A 466 33.22 -16.78 -6.24
C SER A 466 34.69 -16.37 -6.34
N ASP A 467 35.51 -17.18 -7.02
CA ASP A 467 36.94 -16.88 -7.25
C ASP A 467 37.75 -16.64 -5.96
N ASN A 468 37.53 -17.46 -4.93
CA ASN A 468 38.26 -17.43 -3.65
C ASN A 468 39.12 -18.70 -3.46
N PHE A 469 39.66 -18.89 -2.27
CA PHE A 469 40.52 -20.02 -1.93
C PHE A 469 39.76 -21.13 -1.19
N LEU A 470 38.51 -21.39 -1.58
CA LEU A 470 37.71 -22.47 -1.01
C LEU A 470 38.01 -23.80 -1.70
N ASP A 471 38.08 -24.87 -0.93
CA ASP A 471 38.28 -26.23 -1.41
C ASP A 471 37.25 -27.20 -0.79
N ASP A 472 37.26 -28.47 -1.23
CA ASP A 472 36.34 -29.50 -0.74
C ASP A 472 36.51 -29.85 0.75
N THR A 473 37.48 -29.26 1.45
CA THR A 473 37.57 -29.39 2.90
C THR A 473 36.59 -28.49 3.64
N LEU A 474 35.91 -27.56 2.95
CA LEU A 474 34.80 -26.77 3.48
C LEU A 474 33.66 -27.69 3.94
N ASP A 475 33.15 -27.45 5.16
CA ASP A 475 32.08 -28.26 5.70
C ASP A 475 30.74 -27.94 5.04
N ILE A 476 30.40 -28.73 4.02
CA ILE A 476 29.14 -28.61 3.27
C ILE A 476 27.92 -28.81 4.17
N THR A 477 28.05 -29.53 5.29
CA THR A 477 26.92 -29.77 6.20
C THR A 477 26.42 -28.48 6.86
N LEU A 478 27.33 -27.53 7.11
CA LEU A 478 26.96 -26.18 7.57
C LEU A 478 26.15 -25.44 6.51
N ILE A 479 26.55 -25.55 5.24
CA ILE A 479 25.82 -24.94 4.13
C ILE A 479 24.43 -25.58 3.97
N GLU A 480 24.32 -26.90 4.10
CA GLU A 480 23.03 -27.61 4.04
C GLU A 480 22.06 -27.23 5.14
N ALA A 481 22.58 -26.82 6.30
CA ALA A 481 21.80 -26.33 7.42
C ALA A 481 21.21 -24.93 7.19
N LEU A 482 21.68 -24.18 6.17
CA LEU A 482 21.19 -22.84 5.87
C LEU A 482 19.75 -22.87 5.34
N GLN A 483 18.90 -21.99 5.89
CA GLN A 483 17.46 -22.00 5.61
C GLN A 483 16.95 -20.78 4.84
N THR A 484 17.70 -19.68 4.86
CA THR A 484 17.28 -18.35 4.41
C THR A 484 17.98 -17.92 3.13
N ILE A 485 19.26 -18.23 2.99
CA ILE A 485 20.06 -17.84 1.84
C ILE A 485 19.48 -18.41 0.54
N GLN A 486 19.27 -17.53 -0.44
CA GLN A 486 18.64 -17.84 -1.72
C GLN A 486 19.66 -17.94 -2.85
N GLN A 487 20.79 -17.26 -2.73
CA GLN A 487 21.89 -17.26 -3.69
C GLN A 487 23.21 -17.37 -2.92
N LEU A 488 23.94 -18.47 -3.15
CA LEU A 488 25.29 -18.66 -2.63
C LEU A 488 26.19 -19.01 -3.82
N GLN A 489 26.93 -18.03 -4.30
CA GLN A 489 27.79 -18.15 -5.46
C GLN A 489 29.20 -18.54 -5.01
N LEU A 490 29.63 -19.74 -5.39
CA LEU A 490 30.93 -20.34 -5.04
C LEU A 490 31.71 -20.78 -6.28
N GLU A 491 31.29 -20.34 -7.47
CA GLU A 491 31.95 -20.66 -8.74
C GLU A 491 33.40 -20.18 -8.75
N SER A 492 34.24 -20.79 -9.59
CA SER A 492 35.67 -20.45 -9.70
C SER A 492 36.48 -20.64 -8.41
N ASN A 493 35.99 -21.44 -7.46
CA ASN A 493 36.78 -21.97 -6.33
C ASN A 493 37.34 -23.37 -6.66
N ARG A 494 38.10 -23.97 -5.74
CA ARG A 494 38.63 -25.35 -5.84
C ARG A 494 37.65 -26.40 -5.28
N LEU A 495 36.35 -26.19 -5.50
CA LEU A 495 35.29 -27.08 -5.07
C LEU A 495 34.94 -28.10 -6.16
N SER A 496 34.66 -29.34 -5.78
CA SER A 496 34.16 -30.33 -6.71
C SER A 496 32.76 -29.97 -7.21
N HIS A 497 32.43 -30.46 -8.41
CA HIS A 497 31.09 -30.31 -9.00
C HIS A 497 29.98 -30.89 -8.09
N ARG A 498 30.31 -31.89 -7.25
CA ARG A 498 29.38 -32.45 -6.26
C ARG A 498 29.04 -31.45 -5.16
N SER A 499 30.03 -30.75 -4.63
CA SER A 499 29.87 -29.72 -3.60
C SER A 499 29.04 -28.55 -4.13
N LEU A 500 29.33 -28.07 -5.35
CA LEU A 500 28.57 -27.00 -6.01
C LEU A 500 27.12 -27.41 -6.29
N ALA A 501 26.87 -28.66 -6.72
CA ALA A 501 25.51 -29.14 -6.94
C ALA A 501 24.68 -29.17 -5.66
N ARG A 502 25.27 -29.59 -4.52
CA ARG A 502 24.60 -29.57 -3.20
C ARG A 502 24.25 -28.14 -2.78
N VAL A 503 25.18 -27.21 -2.94
CA VAL A 503 24.94 -25.77 -2.65
C VAL A 503 23.78 -25.24 -3.51
N ALA A 504 23.78 -25.55 -4.81
CA ALA A 504 22.71 -25.14 -5.71
C ALA A 504 21.34 -25.72 -5.31
N GLU A 505 21.31 -26.98 -4.82
CA GLU A 505 20.09 -27.62 -4.31
C GLU A 505 19.56 -26.92 -3.05
N VAL A 506 20.44 -26.58 -2.10
CA VAL A 506 20.09 -25.82 -0.89
C VAL A 506 19.49 -24.46 -1.25
N CYS A 507 20.15 -23.71 -2.14
CA CYS A 507 19.64 -22.42 -2.61
C CYS A 507 18.27 -22.58 -3.31
N ALA A 508 18.10 -23.62 -4.13
CA ALA A 508 16.83 -23.90 -4.79
C ALA A 508 15.71 -24.25 -3.79
N ARG A 509 16.03 -25.03 -2.75
CA ARG A 509 15.12 -25.37 -1.63
C ARG A 509 14.68 -24.10 -0.91
N ASN A 510 15.60 -23.21 -0.58
CA ASN A 510 15.32 -21.98 0.16
C ASN A 510 14.51 -20.99 -0.70
N ARG A 511 14.83 -20.82 -1.99
CA ARG A 511 13.99 -20.04 -2.94
C ARG A 511 12.55 -20.56 -3.00
N ARG A 512 12.36 -21.89 -3.05
CA ARG A 512 11.02 -22.50 -2.99
C ARG A 512 10.31 -22.17 -1.67
N ARG A 513 10.99 -22.31 -0.53
CA ARG A 513 10.42 -21.96 0.79
C ARG A 513 9.93 -20.52 0.86
N VAL A 514 10.71 -19.55 0.36
CA VAL A 514 10.31 -18.14 0.33
C VAL A 514 9.13 -17.93 -0.62
N ARG A 515 9.23 -18.45 -1.85
CA ARG A 515 8.16 -18.40 -2.85
C ARG A 515 6.86 -19.06 -2.38
N ASP A 516 6.91 -20.06 -1.50
CA ASP A 516 5.72 -20.72 -0.99
C ASP A 516 5.16 -20.03 0.28
N LYS A 517 5.99 -19.26 1.02
CA LYS A 517 5.58 -18.43 2.16
C LYS A 517 4.87 -17.14 1.73
N GLU A 518 5.39 -16.39 0.77
CA GLU A 518 4.81 -15.11 0.29
C GLU A 518 3.34 -15.23 -0.17
N PRO A 519 2.94 -16.21 -0.99
CA PRO A 519 1.56 -16.37 -1.43
C PRO A 519 0.63 -16.79 -0.29
N ARG A 520 1.14 -17.39 0.79
CA ARG A 520 0.31 -17.76 1.95
C ARG A 520 -0.01 -16.54 2.79
N ALA A 521 0.98 -15.71 3.08
CA ALA A 521 0.78 -14.44 3.78
C ALA A 521 -0.13 -13.50 2.99
N LEU A 522 0.13 -13.31 1.69
CA LEU A 522 -0.72 -12.50 0.80
C LEU A 522 -2.14 -13.08 0.69
N ARG A 523 -2.31 -14.41 0.62
CA ARG A 523 -3.64 -15.01 0.62
C ARG A 523 -4.39 -14.82 1.94
N GLN A 524 -3.69 -14.80 3.07
CA GLN A 524 -4.29 -14.51 4.38
C GLN A 524 -4.73 -13.05 4.45
N GLU A 525 -3.89 -12.11 3.99
CA GLU A 525 -4.22 -10.69 3.99
C GLU A 525 -5.35 -10.36 3.01
N ILE A 526 -5.36 -10.95 1.81
CA ILE A 526 -6.49 -10.83 0.87
C ILE A 526 -7.78 -11.37 1.48
N ARG A 527 -7.73 -12.46 2.25
CA ARG A 527 -8.92 -12.99 2.95
C ARG A 527 -9.40 -12.03 4.04
N ARG A 528 -8.47 -11.45 4.80
CA ARG A 528 -8.77 -10.44 5.83
C ARG A 528 -9.40 -9.19 5.21
N LEU A 529 -8.76 -8.59 4.20
CA LEU A 529 -9.27 -7.41 3.50
C LEU A 529 -10.62 -7.66 2.84
N LYS A 530 -10.85 -8.86 2.28
CA LYS A 530 -12.18 -9.25 1.76
C LYS A 530 -13.24 -9.32 2.86
N HIS A 531 -12.89 -9.80 4.05
CA HIS A 531 -13.81 -9.81 5.19
C HIS A 531 -14.10 -8.37 5.66
N GLU A 532 -13.07 -7.53 5.80
CA GLU A 532 -13.20 -6.11 6.15
C GLU A 532 -14.01 -5.32 5.11
N GLU A 533 -13.89 -5.64 3.82
CA GLU A 533 -14.70 -5.03 2.76
C GLU A 533 -16.19 -5.39 2.89
N VAL A 534 -16.50 -6.66 3.21
CA VAL A 534 -17.87 -7.12 3.43
C VAL A 534 -18.48 -6.44 4.66
N THR A 535 -17.75 -6.37 5.78
CA THR A 535 -18.25 -5.70 6.99
C THR A 535 -18.46 -4.22 6.75
N LEU A 536 -17.56 -3.53 6.03
CA LEU A 536 -17.74 -2.12 5.64
C LEU A 536 -18.99 -1.91 4.78
N LYS A 537 -19.29 -2.82 3.85
CA LYS A 537 -20.53 -2.76 3.05
C LYS A 537 -21.77 -2.96 3.91
N GLU A 538 -21.75 -3.88 4.86
CA GLU A 538 -22.84 -4.10 5.82
C GLU A 538 -23.07 -2.88 6.71
N HIS A 539 -21.99 -2.30 7.27
CA HIS A 539 -22.07 -1.08 8.07
C HIS A 539 -22.59 0.11 7.26
N LYS A 540 -22.17 0.28 6.00
CA LYS A 540 -22.68 1.34 5.12
C LYS A 540 -24.17 1.15 4.80
N LEU A 541 -24.59 -0.09 4.52
CA LEU A 541 -25.99 -0.41 4.28
C LEU A 541 -26.84 -0.15 5.53
N GLN A 542 -26.34 -0.52 6.71
CA GLN A 542 -27.03 -0.27 7.97
C GLN A 542 -27.15 1.22 8.25
N ALA A 543 -26.06 1.99 8.11
CA ALA A 543 -26.10 3.45 8.26
C ALA A 543 -27.06 4.13 7.28
N ALA A 544 -27.17 3.63 6.05
CA ALA A 544 -28.14 4.13 5.06
C ALA A 544 -29.59 3.81 5.47
N LYS A 545 -29.86 2.61 6.01
CA LYS A 545 -31.17 2.24 6.56
C LYS A 545 -31.54 3.10 7.77
N ASP A 546 -30.61 3.28 8.71
CA ASP A 546 -30.83 4.09 9.90
C ASP A 546 -31.08 5.56 9.51
N SER A 547 -30.33 6.08 8.53
CA SER A 547 -30.53 7.44 7.99
C SER A 547 -31.88 7.60 7.30
N ALA A 548 -32.32 6.60 6.53
CA ALA A 548 -33.64 6.59 5.91
C ALA A 548 -34.76 6.51 6.96
N GLU A 549 -34.59 5.71 8.02
CA GLU A 549 -35.53 5.64 9.13
C GLU A 549 -35.62 6.96 9.89
N VAL A 550 -34.50 7.61 10.17
CA VAL A 550 -34.45 8.95 10.78
C VAL A 550 -35.14 9.97 9.88
N PHE A 551 -34.91 9.94 8.57
CA PHE A 551 -35.59 10.82 7.61
C PHE A 551 -37.11 10.61 7.61
N VAL A 552 -37.58 9.36 7.58
CA VAL A 552 -39.01 9.04 7.66
C VAL A 552 -39.60 9.51 8.99
N ARG A 553 -38.94 9.26 10.13
CA ARG A 553 -39.38 9.73 11.45
C ARG A 553 -39.43 11.26 11.54
N LEU A 554 -38.43 11.96 11.05
CA LEU A 554 -38.39 13.43 11.02
C LEU A 554 -39.48 13.99 10.10
N SER A 555 -39.73 13.36 8.94
CA SER A 555 -40.81 13.77 8.05
C SER A 555 -42.19 13.58 8.68
N ALA A 556 -42.42 12.47 9.39
CA ALA A 556 -43.66 12.21 10.12
C ALA A 556 -43.83 13.16 11.31
N GLN A 557 -42.76 13.47 12.05
CA GLN A 557 -42.78 14.45 13.14
C GLN A 557 -43.03 15.87 12.64
N ASN A 558 -42.49 16.26 11.48
CA ASN A 558 -42.72 17.58 10.91
C ASN A 558 -44.17 17.77 10.45
N ILE A 559 -44.81 16.75 9.88
CA ILE A 559 -46.23 16.77 9.52
C ILE A 559 -47.09 16.89 10.79
N ALA A 560 -46.82 16.06 11.81
CA ALA A 560 -47.55 16.12 13.08
C ALA A 560 -47.34 17.44 13.84
N ALA A 561 -46.14 18.03 13.79
CA ALA A 561 -45.83 19.31 14.45
C ALA A 561 -46.55 20.49 13.79
N GLU A 562 -46.76 20.46 12.47
CA GLU A 562 -47.49 21.51 11.76
C GLU A 562 -49.00 21.42 12.03
N GLU A 563 -49.57 20.21 12.05
CA GLU A 563 -50.96 19.99 12.50
C GLU A 563 -51.17 20.45 13.94
N LEU A 564 -50.21 20.15 14.84
CA LEU A 564 -50.26 20.55 16.24
C LEU A 564 -50.07 22.07 16.41
N ARG A 565 -49.31 22.74 15.55
CA ARG A 565 -49.24 24.22 15.49
C ARG A 565 -50.56 24.85 15.07
N GLN A 566 -51.20 24.33 14.02
CA GLN A 566 -52.52 24.78 13.56
C GLN A 566 -53.58 24.59 14.66
N LEU A 567 -53.60 23.42 15.29
CA LEU A 567 -54.45 23.13 16.45
C LEU A 567 -54.16 24.07 17.62
N ARG A 568 -52.89 24.34 17.94
CA ARG A 568 -52.51 25.23 19.06
C ARG A 568 -52.90 26.69 18.79
N LEU A 569 -52.77 27.17 17.56
CA LEU A 569 -53.28 28.49 17.15
C LEU A 569 -54.81 28.57 17.23
N GLY A 570 -55.52 27.51 16.83
CA GLY A 570 -56.97 27.39 16.99
C GLY A 570 -57.39 27.38 18.46
N ILE A 571 -56.74 26.55 19.28
CA ILE A 571 -56.96 26.45 20.73
C ILE A 571 -56.65 27.78 21.41
N MET A 572 -55.58 28.50 21.06
CA MET A 572 -55.27 29.81 21.65
C MET A 572 -56.32 30.87 21.31
N LYS A 573 -56.83 30.88 20.06
CA LYS A 573 -57.95 31.77 19.69
C LYS A 573 -59.22 31.43 20.47
N SER A 574 -59.55 30.15 20.57
CA SER A 574 -60.69 29.67 21.36
C SER A 574 -60.52 29.98 22.85
N ALA A 575 -59.33 29.74 23.41
CA ALA A 575 -58.99 29.98 24.81
C ALA A 575 -59.15 31.46 25.16
N ARG A 576 -58.68 32.36 24.30
CA ARG A 576 -58.83 33.81 24.50
C ARG A 576 -60.30 34.24 24.44
N GLN A 577 -61.10 33.66 23.55
CA GLN A 577 -62.55 33.88 23.52
C GLN A 577 -63.25 33.32 24.76
N THR A 578 -62.84 32.15 25.25
CA THR A 578 -63.40 31.57 26.48
C THR A 578 -62.98 32.34 27.71
N GLU A 579 -61.74 32.83 27.81
CA GLU A 579 -61.28 33.69 28.91
C GLU A 579 -62.09 34.99 28.97
N GLN A 580 -62.34 35.62 27.81
CA GLN A 580 -63.21 36.80 27.75
C GLN A 580 -64.64 36.49 28.22
N LYS A 581 -65.20 35.33 27.83
CA LYS A 581 -66.51 34.87 28.30
C LYS A 581 -66.51 34.52 29.78
N VAL A 582 -65.47 33.87 30.29
CA VAL A 582 -65.31 33.49 31.70
C VAL A 582 -65.19 34.75 32.54
N ALA A 583 -64.37 35.73 32.15
CA ALA A 583 -64.26 37.00 32.85
C ALA A 583 -65.62 37.73 32.95
N ALA A 584 -66.41 37.70 31.87
CA ALA A 584 -67.77 38.25 31.90
C ALA A 584 -68.69 37.47 32.86
N VAL A 585 -68.62 36.14 32.88
CA VAL A 585 -69.41 35.30 33.81
C VAL A 585 -68.93 35.45 35.26
N GLU A 586 -67.63 35.55 35.51
CA GLU A 586 -67.06 35.75 36.84
C GLU A 586 -67.52 37.06 37.45
N ALA A 587 -67.60 38.14 36.65
CA ALA A 587 -68.18 39.40 37.09
C ALA A 587 -69.63 39.21 37.56
N THR A 588 -70.46 38.49 36.79
CA THR A 588 -71.86 38.20 37.19
C THR A 588 -71.95 37.27 38.40
N LEU A 589 -71.05 36.29 38.53
CA LEU A 589 -71.03 35.37 39.68
C LEU A 589 -70.58 36.07 40.95
N LEU A 590 -69.68 37.06 40.87
CA LEU A 590 -69.26 37.84 42.02
C LEU A 590 -70.44 38.64 42.60
N GLU A 591 -71.24 39.26 41.73
CA GLU A 591 -72.49 39.93 42.14
C GLU A 591 -73.47 38.93 42.79
N ARG A 592 -73.62 37.74 42.18
CA ARG A 592 -74.55 36.71 42.68
C ARG A 592 -74.06 36.06 43.98
N ARG A 593 -72.74 35.96 44.21
CA ARG A 593 -72.17 35.50 45.50
C ARG A 593 -72.46 36.49 46.61
N LYS A 594 -72.23 37.79 46.39
CA LYS A 594 -72.58 38.83 47.36
C LYS A 594 -74.04 38.74 47.76
N TYR A 595 -74.93 38.48 46.80
CA TYR A 595 -76.35 38.22 47.05
C TYR A 595 -76.61 36.92 47.83
N LEU A 596 -75.94 35.81 47.51
CA LEU A 596 -76.11 34.55 48.25
C LEU A 596 -75.55 34.60 49.67
N GLU A 597 -74.52 35.39 49.92
CA GLU A 597 -73.93 35.59 51.24
C GLU A 597 -74.92 36.28 52.18
N SER A 598 -75.61 37.33 51.70
CA SER A 598 -76.67 37.98 52.47
C SER A 598 -77.83 37.02 52.77
N VAL A 599 -78.17 36.12 51.84
CA VAL A 599 -79.19 35.09 52.05
C VAL A 599 -78.73 34.00 53.05
N LYS A 600 -77.46 33.59 53.00
CA LYS A 600 -76.91 32.60 53.96
C LYS A 600 -76.90 33.15 55.38
N GLU A 601 -76.51 34.41 55.57
CA GLU A 601 -76.54 35.05 56.88
C GLU A 601 -77.96 34.99 57.46
N ALA A 602 -78.98 35.32 56.66
CA ALA A 602 -80.39 35.20 57.07
C ALA A 602 -80.80 33.74 57.43
N LEU A 603 -80.28 32.74 56.72
CA LEU A 603 -80.54 31.32 57.01
C LEU A 603 -79.84 30.82 58.29
N THR A 604 -78.63 31.28 58.59
CA THR A 604 -77.93 30.88 59.83
C THR A 604 -78.62 31.42 61.07
N VAL A 605 -79.19 32.62 60.97
CA VAL A 605 -80.00 33.22 62.05
C VAL A 605 -81.24 32.37 62.31
N THR A 606 -81.94 31.92 61.26
CA THR A 606 -83.13 31.07 61.39
C THR A 606 -82.80 29.64 61.84
N ALA A 607 -81.67 29.05 61.39
CA ALA A 607 -81.24 27.72 61.83
C ALA A 607 -80.89 27.66 63.32
N LYS A 608 -80.18 28.67 63.85
CA LYS A 608 -79.88 28.77 65.29
C LYS A 608 -81.16 28.86 66.13
N GLN A 609 -82.16 29.58 65.66
CA GLN A 609 -83.47 29.64 66.33
C GLN A 609 -84.14 28.25 66.37
N ASN A 610 -84.02 27.47 65.29
CA ASN A 610 -84.56 26.11 65.23
C ASN A 610 -83.80 25.11 66.11
N GLU A 611 -82.47 25.17 66.19
CA GLU A 611 -81.67 24.29 67.07
C GLU A 611 -82.01 24.50 68.55
N LEU A 612 -82.16 25.75 68.98
CA LEU A 612 -82.59 26.07 70.35
C LEU A 612 -83.95 25.47 70.67
N ALA A 613 -84.88 25.48 69.71
CA ALA A 613 -86.19 24.86 69.87
C ALA A 613 -86.11 23.32 69.96
N ILE A 614 -85.22 22.68 69.19
CA ILE A 614 -85.01 21.21 69.24
C ILE A 614 -84.34 20.79 70.55
N ALA A 615 -83.36 21.55 71.05
CA ALA A 615 -82.68 21.27 72.32
C ALA A 615 -83.67 21.27 73.50
N ALA A 616 -84.54 22.28 73.58
CA ALA A 616 -85.60 22.35 74.58
C ALA A 616 -86.55 21.14 74.54
N LYS A 617 -86.88 20.67 73.32
CA LYS A 617 -87.70 19.45 73.13
C LYS A 617 -86.99 18.17 73.57
N ARG A 618 -85.66 18.05 73.40
CA ARG A 618 -84.88 16.88 73.84
C ARG A 618 -84.70 16.80 75.35
N GLU A 619 -84.53 17.93 76.02
CA GLU A 619 -84.43 17.96 77.49
C GLU A 619 -85.72 17.45 78.14
N ALA A 620 -86.87 17.90 77.64
CA ALA A 620 -88.18 17.40 78.07
C ALA A 620 -88.38 15.90 77.84
N LEU A 621 -87.74 15.32 76.80
CA LEU A 621 -87.76 13.88 76.56
C LEU A 621 -86.93 13.11 77.60
N GLY A 622 -85.72 13.59 77.91
CA GLY A 622 -84.83 12.97 78.91
C GLY A 622 -85.47 12.94 80.31
N ASP A 623 -86.19 13.99 80.70
CA ASP A 623 -86.94 14.01 81.96
C ASP A 623 -88.01 12.92 82.02
N LYS A 624 -88.64 12.60 80.89
CA LYS A 624 -89.64 11.53 80.80
C LYS A 624 -89.01 10.14 80.85
N GLU A 625 -87.84 9.94 80.24
CA GLU A 625 -87.07 8.69 80.33
C GLU A 625 -86.55 8.43 81.75
N ASN A 626 -86.13 9.48 82.48
CA ASN A 626 -85.72 9.37 83.88
C ASN A 626 -86.89 8.94 84.80
N GLN A 627 -88.08 9.53 84.61
CA GLN A 627 -89.30 9.13 85.34
C GLN A 627 -89.64 7.64 85.11
N LEU A 628 -89.33 7.13 83.91
CA LEU A 628 -89.60 5.77 83.47
C LEU A 628 -88.60 4.77 84.11
N SER A 629 -87.32 5.14 84.17
CA SER A 629 -86.29 4.37 84.89
C SER A 629 -86.57 4.26 86.39
N ASP A 630 -87.03 5.34 87.03
CA ASP A 630 -87.32 5.37 88.47
C ASP A 630 -88.49 4.43 88.84
N LEU A 631 -89.51 4.39 87.97
CA LEU A 631 -90.62 3.45 88.09
C LEU A 631 -90.17 1.99 87.90
N GLN A 632 -89.21 1.72 87.02
CA GLN A 632 -88.61 0.39 86.85
C GLN A 632 -87.74 0.00 88.07
N GLY A 633 -87.09 0.95 88.74
CA GLY A 633 -86.35 0.74 89.99
C GLY A 633 -87.24 0.28 91.14
N ARG A 634 -88.38 0.96 91.34
CA ARG A 634 -89.39 0.57 92.35
C ARG A 634 -89.96 -0.83 92.11
N LEU A 635 -90.04 -1.26 90.85
CA LEU A 635 -90.45 -2.62 90.48
C LEU A 635 -89.44 -3.67 90.97
N ARG A 636 -88.13 -3.41 90.80
CA ARG A 636 -87.06 -4.31 91.27
C ARG A 636 -87.00 -4.45 92.79
N ASP A 637 -87.24 -3.38 93.53
CA ASP A 637 -87.20 -3.45 95.00
C ASP A 637 -88.39 -4.22 95.59
N LEU A 638 -89.57 -4.11 94.95
CA LEU A 638 -90.73 -4.94 95.29
C LEU A 638 -90.43 -6.42 95.04
N GLU A 639 -89.75 -6.77 93.93
CA GLU A 639 -89.26 -8.13 93.68
C GLU A 639 -88.26 -8.60 94.75
N ALA A 640 -87.46 -7.70 95.34
CA ALA A 640 -86.50 -8.02 96.42
C ALA A 640 -87.18 -8.27 97.77
N GLN A 641 -88.24 -7.51 98.11
CA GLN A 641 -89.08 -7.77 99.29
C GLN A 641 -89.78 -9.12 99.17
N LEU A 642 -90.22 -9.43 97.95
CA LEU A 642 -90.71 -10.72 97.55
C LEU A 642 -89.61 -11.81 97.74
N ALA A 643 -88.36 -11.61 97.34
CA ALA A 643 -87.31 -12.63 97.44
C ALA A 643 -86.98 -13.18 98.85
N ARG A 644 -87.29 -12.48 99.96
CA ARG A 644 -86.88 -12.92 101.32
C ARG A 644 -88.00 -13.37 102.27
N ARG A 645 -89.25 -12.89 102.09
CA ARG A 645 -90.45 -13.50 102.73
C ARG A 645 -90.58 -15.00 102.39
N ARG A 646 -90.02 -15.34 101.25
CA ARG A 646 -89.75 -16.65 100.66
C ARG A 646 -89.09 -17.70 101.59
N ALA A 647 -88.59 -17.43 102.79
CA ALA A 647 -87.83 -18.46 103.54
C ALA A 647 -88.38 -18.96 104.86
N GLN A 648 -89.43 -18.37 105.47
CA GLN A 648 -90.16 -19.11 106.51
C GLN A 648 -89.17 -19.57 107.63
N HIS A 649 -89.48 -20.35 108.67
CA HIS A 649 -89.85 -21.76 108.62
C HIS A 649 -89.17 -22.53 107.46
N PRO A 650 -87.92 -23.01 107.65
CA PRO A 650 -86.70 -22.22 107.38
C PRO A 650 -86.19 -22.23 105.93
N LYS A 651 -86.96 -22.70 104.95
CA LYS A 651 -86.58 -22.59 103.54
C LYS A 651 -87.82 -22.56 102.65
N GLN A 652 -87.85 -21.57 101.77
CA GLN A 652 -88.47 -21.62 100.45
C GLN A 652 -89.99 -21.44 100.35
N VAL A 653 -90.60 -20.73 99.41
CA VAL A 653 -90.22 -19.70 98.42
C VAL A 653 -91.45 -19.47 97.48
N ALA A 654 -92.53 -20.22 97.64
CA ALA A 654 -93.58 -20.33 96.63
C ALA A 654 -94.59 -19.17 96.56
N GLU A 655 -94.85 -18.45 97.66
CA GLU A 655 -95.87 -17.38 97.69
C GLU A 655 -95.52 -16.12 96.88
N ILE A 656 -94.34 -16.07 96.27
CA ILE A 656 -93.88 -14.93 95.48
C ILE A 656 -94.02 -15.11 93.96
N ARG A 657 -94.42 -16.29 93.49
CA ARG A 657 -94.36 -16.56 92.04
C ARG A 657 -95.53 -16.04 91.21
N GLU A 658 -96.66 -15.66 91.80
CA GLU A 658 -97.76 -15.09 91.01
C GLU A 658 -97.84 -13.56 91.03
N GLU A 659 -97.26 -12.86 92.02
CA GLU A 659 -97.20 -11.38 91.99
C GLU A 659 -96.34 -10.84 90.84
N ILE A 660 -95.43 -11.64 90.28
CA ILE A 660 -94.65 -11.27 89.08
C ILE A 660 -95.50 -11.37 87.79
N SER A 661 -96.57 -12.18 87.77
CA SER A 661 -97.47 -12.27 86.60
C SER A 661 -98.22 -10.96 86.32
N ALA A 662 -98.29 -10.06 87.32
CA ALA A 662 -98.93 -8.76 87.21
C ALA A 662 -98.03 -7.64 86.63
N ALA A 663 -96.72 -7.88 86.44
CA ALA A 663 -95.77 -6.83 86.03
C ALA A 663 -95.51 -6.73 84.51
N LEU A 664 -95.97 -7.70 83.72
CA LEU A 664 -95.88 -7.68 82.24
C LEU A 664 -96.60 -6.48 81.56
N PRO A 665 -97.76 -5.97 82.03
CA PRO A 665 -98.49 -4.90 81.34
C PRO A 665 -97.80 -3.53 81.31
N LYS A 666 -96.85 -3.24 82.21
CA LYS A 666 -96.17 -1.94 82.27
C LYS A 666 -95.03 -1.76 81.27
N THR A 667 -94.58 -2.84 80.62
CA THR A 667 -93.52 -2.76 79.60
C THR A 667 -94.04 -2.38 78.21
N GLU A 668 -95.34 -2.61 77.94
CA GLU A 668 -95.99 -2.27 76.67
C GLU A 668 -96.31 -0.77 76.55
N GLU A 669 -96.71 -0.11 77.64
CA GLU A 669 -97.11 1.32 77.62
C GLU A 669 -95.93 2.28 77.34
N LEU A 670 -94.71 1.85 77.66
CA LEU A 670 -93.49 2.66 77.51
C LEU A 670 -92.96 2.64 76.08
N LYS A 671 -93.19 1.55 75.33
CA LYS A 671 -92.88 1.47 73.90
C LYS A 671 -93.80 2.35 73.06
N ALA A 672 -95.08 2.47 73.44
CA ALA A 672 -96.03 3.31 72.71
C ALA A 672 -95.65 4.81 72.75
N LYS A 673 -95.10 5.31 73.87
CA LYS A 673 -94.63 6.69 73.96
C LYS A 673 -93.37 6.98 73.14
N GLU A 674 -92.51 5.99 72.93
CA GLU A 674 -91.31 6.14 72.09
C GLU A 674 -91.69 6.33 70.61
N GLU A 675 -92.74 5.64 70.12
CA GLU A 675 -93.17 5.75 68.72
C GLU A 675 -93.78 7.12 68.38
N ASP A 676 -94.55 7.74 69.28
CA ASP A 676 -95.16 9.05 69.02
C ASP A 676 -94.10 10.16 68.92
N LEU A 677 -93.03 10.09 69.72
CA LEU A 677 -91.91 11.03 69.64
C LEU A 677 -91.07 10.86 68.36
N ARG A 678 -90.95 9.63 67.83
CA ARG A 678 -90.31 9.40 66.52
C ARG A 678 -91.13 10.00 65.37
N ARG A 679 -92.46 10.03 65.46
CA ARG A 679 -93.31 10.66 64.42
C ARG A 679 -93.19 12.19 64.41
N GLU A 680 -93.14 12.84 65.57
CA GLU A 680 -92.92 14.30 65.63
C GLU A 680 -91.53 14.71 65.11
N LEU A 681 -90.49 13.90 65.39
CA LEU A 681 -89.14 14.17 64.90
C LEU A 681 -89.03 14.07 63.37
N LYS A 682 -89.77 13.14 62.75
CA LYS A 682 -89.79 12.95 61.30
C LYS A 682 -90.49 14.11 60.56
N ALA A 683 -91.55 14.67 61.13
CA ALA A 683 -92.24 15.84 60.57
C ALA A 683 -91.38 17.13 60.59
N LEU A 684 -90.46 17.26 61.55
CA LEU A 684 -89.50 18.36 61.59
C LEU A 684 -88.32 18.16 60.64
N GLN A 685 -87.93 16.91 60.34
CA GLN A 685 -86.90 16.61 59.35
C GLN A 685 -87.35 16.88 57.91
N GLU A 686 -88.64 16.68 57.58
CA GLU A 686 -89.17 16.90 56.21
C GLU A 686 -89.43 18.37 55.85
N LYS A 687 -89.45 19.30 56.81
CA LYS A 687 -89.47 20.76 56.53
C LYS A 687 -88.11 21.34 56.11
N SER A 688 -87.04 20.54 56.13
CA SER A 688 -85.66 21.00 55.86
C SER A 688 -85.15 20.71 54.43
N LEU A 689 -85.95 20.05 53.58
CA LEU A 689 -85.60 19.73 52.19
C LEU A 689 -86.84 19.78 51.30
N ILE A 690 -87.10 20.94 50.66
CA ILE A 690 -87.90 21.24 49.44
C ILE A 690 -88.33 22.72 49.61
N GLY A 691 -87.93 23.71 48.81
CA GLY A 691 -87.14 23.71 47.59
C GLY A 691 -86.24 24.94 47.55
N PHE A 692 -84.98 24.68 47.22
CA PHE A 692 -84.00 25.66 46.82
C PHE A 692 -83.73 25.44 45.33
N LYS A 693 -83.77 26.55 44.58
CA LYS A 693 -83.02 26.86 43.36
C LYS A 693 -83.40 26.19 42.04
N PRO A 694 -82.99 26.80 40.90
CA PRO A 694 -82.45 28.16 40.70
C PRO A 694 -83.46 29.16 40.13
#